data_AF-A0A9Y4TRD8-F1
#
_entry.id   AF-A0A9Y4TRD8-F1
#
_cell.length_a   1.000
_cell.length_b   1.000
_cell.length_c   1.000
_cell.angle_alpha   90.00
_cell.angle_beta   90.00
_cell.angle_gamma   90.00
#
_symmetry.space_group_name_H-M   'P 1'
#
loop_
_entity.id
_entity.type
_entity.pdbx_description
1 polymer ?
#
loop_
_entity_poly.entity_id
_entity_poly.type
_entity_poly.pdbx_seq_one_letter_code
_entity_poly.pdbx_strand_id
1 'polypeptide(L)'
;MTSLAHQLKRLALPQSDSNLLARRDVASLLFDPKDAATMDRSTFYALGCTGLEELLGIEPAFLEFQDTLFSRASLTLERSVQSKEVNEKLDAGISLFLTRLCPYFLLKPAHKCIEWLVHRFHIQLYNADMLLSCALPYHDTNVFVRVLQLLKIKDATNRWNWLHCLQKPGVPLSRGALINHCYSDLSFMDFICTMVTRSIQAYSGHSGSCSQLRVIFSFYASTIVPALDAVDKVSDTIISKLLPYVQKGLKSPLTDYKAATYMIVCQLAVKVVMESSLVNSLAVHISKSLVKEPVLAKEGLGCLTVLLQNQKEGAAGPRAVGRLCSMPALVPTLQVMAAVHDVSPLLRYLLPHLVHGLFAGSSGETETDELRVLESVLESVPLTKDLDRTVARLLLDEYLSQTELSAEDMSALDQRLLPLVRLFESKYSGALDSVLAGHVTDVSDTQQKHLFHQFLSLSMSSGKFQILGDSDTSLLLSLKHPQPSVRVSAVEHLMDIVTSGQHQSLDQGFLKDAVVERLKDDAPAVVSAALRVLEAVLDVLEPEDVVSCLLSLLHRADPSERWLPVLTEAVRLLSDPRLGKSDAELVQGTGWRLLPLLVATSPRLDLQRCLARSAFLHQHPLTLGWAPGSDRRVSSHK
;
A
#
# COMPACT_ATOMS: atom_id res chain seq x y z
N MET A 1 12.45 28.41 -53.03
CA MET A 1 12.98 27.21 -53.74
C MET A 1 11.88 26.66 -54.64
N THR A 2 12.21 26.18 -55.84
CA THR A 2 11.24 25.67 -56.82
C THR A 2 10.76 24.25 -56.47
N SER A 3 9.59 23.83 -56.98
CA SER A 3 9.03 22.47 -56.74
C SER A 3 10.00 21.35 -57.15
N LEU A 4 10.71 21.53 -58.27
CA LEU A 4 11.77 20.63 -58.74
C LEU A 4 12.94 20.54 -57.76
N ALA A 5 13.36 21.66 -57.16
CA ALA A 5 14.42 21.67 -56.16
C ALA A 5 14.02 20.90 -54.89
N HIS A 6 12.75 20.94 -54.50
CA HIS A 6 12.23 20.11 -53.41
C HIS A 6 12.18 18.62 -53.78
N GLN A 7 11.81 18.28 -55.01
CA GLN A 7 11.81 16.89 -55.49
C GLN A 7 13.23 16.32 -55.59
N LEU A 8 14.18 17.08 -56.14
CA LEU A 8 15.60 16.70 -56.21
C LEU A 8 16.22 16.56 -54.82
N LYS A 9 15.87 17.46 -53.89
CA LYS A 9 16.33 17.35 -52.50
C LYS A 9 15.78 16.10 -51.79
N ARG A 10 14.55 15.69 -52.09
CA ARG A 10 13.95 14.44 -51.57
C ARG A 10 14.55 13.17 -52.16
N LEU A 11 15.08 13.25 -53.39
CA LEU A 11 15.70 12.13 -54.11
C LEU A 11 17.22 12.05 -53.90
N ALA A 12 17.83 13.08 -53.34
CA ALA A 12 19.26 13.11 -53.03
C ALA A 12 19.59 12.04 -51.96
N LEU A 13 20.43 11.09 -52.33
CA LEU A 13 20.96 10.09 -51.41
C LEU A 13 22.13 10.70 -50.61
N PRO A 14 22.42 10.23 -49.39
CA PRO A 14 23.61 10.66 -48.64
C PRO A 14 24.92 10.49 -49.43
N GLN A 15 24.94 9.56 -50.38
CA GLN A 15 26.04 9.28 -51.29
C GLN A 15 26.29 10.37 -52.34
N SER A 16 25.31 11.25 -52.60
CA SER A 16 25.39 12.33 -53.59
C SER A 16 25.94 13.65 -53.02
N ASP A 17 26.27 13.69 -51.73
CA ASP A 17 26.82 14.89 -51.08
C ASP A 17 28.24 15.17 -51.60
N SER A 18 28.39 16.23 -52.41
CA SER A 18 29.68 16.69 -52.94
C SER A 18 30.71 17.00 -51.85
N ASN A 19 30.25 17.33 -50.64
CA ASN A 19 31.10 17.56 -49.47
C ASN A 19 31.81 16.30 -48.97
N LEU A 20 31.34 15.09 -49.27
CA LEU A 20 32.07 13.86 -48.95
C LEU A 20 33.34 13.68 -49.80
N LEU A 21 33.39 14.34 -50.97
CA LEU A 21 34.52 14.30 -51.90
C LEU A 21 35.49 15.48 -51.67
N ALA A 22 35.00 16.59 -51.12
CA ALA A 22 35.81 17.76 -50.82
C ALA A 22 36.49 17.63 -49.45
N ARG A 23 37.78 17.26 -49.43
CA ARG A 23 38.64 17.15 -48.21
C ARG A 23 38.90 18.47 -47.46
N ARG A 24 38.02 19.47 -47.53
CA ARG A 24 38.25 20.78 -46.88
C ARG A 24 37.90 20.78 -45.40
N ASP A 25 36.82 20.08 -45.03
CA ASP A 25 36.41 19.87 -43.64
C ASP A 25 35.95 18.41 -43.50
N VAL A 26 36.49 17.69 -42.51
CA VAL A 26 36.13 16.28 -42.24
C VAL A 26 35.37 16.19 -40.91
N ALA A 27 34.25 15.47 -40.91
CA ALA A 27 33.48 15.26 -39.68
C ALA A 27 34.31 14.43 -38.68
N SER A 28 34.54 14.99 -37.50
CA SER A 28 35.35 14.37 -36.44
C SER A 28 34.74 14.66 -35.08
N LEU A 29 34.67 13.63 -34.23
CA LEU A 29 34.22 13.75 -32.84
C LEU A 29 35.34 14.29 -31.95
N LEU A 30 36.58 13.85 -32.21
CA LEU A 30 37.75 14.10 -31.37
C LEU A 30 38.58 15.32 -31.79
N PHE A 31 38.60 15.66 -33.08
CA PHE A 31 39.47 16.68 -33.63
C PHE A 31 38.66 17.83 -34.24
N ASP A 32 39.30 18.99 -34.42
CA ASP A 32 38.70 20.06 -35.23
C ASP A 32 38.54 19.58 -36.68
N PRO A 33 37.45 19.92 -37.39
CA PRO A 33 37.24 19.47 -38.76
C PRO A 33 38.38 19.77 -39.73
N LYS A 34 39.14 20.84 -39.50
CA LYS A 34 40.30 21.21 -40.33
C LYS A 34 41.52 20.34 -40.01
N ASP A 35 41.76 20.09 -38.72
CA ASP A 35 42.86 19.22 -38.30
C ASP A 35 42.59 17.78 -38.76
N ALA A 36 41.36 17.29 -38.60
CA ALA A 36 40.91 15.99 -39.08
C ALA A 36 41.12 15.82 -40.59
N ALA A 37 40.95 16.88 -41.38
CA ALA A 37 41.16 16.87 -42.83
C ALA A 37 42.62 16.66 -43.24
N THR A 38 43.58 16.93 -42.34
CA THR A 38 45.01 16.70 -42.57
C THR A 38 45.46 15.28 -42.21
N MET A 39 44.63 14.51 -41.50
CA MET A 39 44.98 13.19 -41.00
C MET A 39 44.65 12.09 -42.02
N ASP A 40 45.54 11.10 -42.09
CA ASP A 40 45.36 9.95 -42.97
C ASP A 40 44.40 8.90 -42.41
N ARG A 41 43.78 8.14 -43.31
CA ARG A 41 42.86 7.05 -42.97
C ARG A 41 43.51 5.99 -42.06
N SER A 42 44.80 5.70 -42.25
CA SER A 42 45.56 4.78 -41.41
C SER A 42 45.68 5.27 -39.96
N THR A 43 45.77 6.58 -39.74
CA THR A 43 45.84 7.18 -38.41
C THR A 43 44.50 7.01 -37.68
N PHE A 44 43.37 7.27 -38.34
CA PHE A 44 42.05 7.02 -37.75
C PHE A 44 41.81 5.54 -37.46
N TYR A 45 42.27 4.65 -38.34
CA TYR A 45 42.18 3.20 -38.12
C TYR A 45 43.00 2.77 -36.91
N ALA A 46 44.27 3.17 -36.83
CA ALA A 46 45.13 2.86 -35.69
C ALA A 46 44.53 3.38 -34.37
N LEU A 47 43.99 4.61 -34.38
CA LEU A 47 43.30 5.19 -33.23
C LEU A 47 42.08 4.35 -32.80
N GLY A 48 41.26 3.93 -33.76
CA GLY A 48 40.09 3.08 -33.52
C GLY A 48 40.47 1.70 -32.95
N CYS A 49 41.52 1.07 -33.48
CA CYS A 49 42.04 -0.20 -32.97
C CYS A 49 42.58 -0.08 -31.55
N THR A 50 43.36 0.96 -31.24
CA THR A 50 43.80 1.22 -29.86
C THR A 50 42.62 1.44 -28.92
N GLY A 51 41.58 2.15 -29.37
CA GLY A 51 40.34 2.29 -28.60
C GLY A 51 39.67 0.94 -28.33
N LEU A 52 39.61 0.06 -29.33
CA LEU A 52 39.02 -1.27 -29.19
C LEU A 52 39.83 -2.14 -28.22
N GLU A 53 41.15 -2.14 -28.32
CA GLU A 53 42.05 -2.86 -27.41
C GLU A 53 41.87 -2.43 -25.96
N GLU A 54 41.78 -1.12 -25.71
CA GLU A 54 41.47 -0.56 -24.38
C GLU A 54 40.07 -0.99 -23.90
N LEU A 55 39.06 -1.03 -24.78
CA LEU A 55 37.71 -1.52 -24.43
C LEU A 55 37.68 -3.02 -24.14
N LEU A 56 38.45 -3.83 -24.87
CA LEU A 56 38.54 -5.28 -24.65
C LEU A 56 39.13 -5.61 -23.28
N GLY A 57 39.99 -4.73 -22.75
CA GLY A 57 40.47 -4.82 -21.36
C GLY A 57 39.37 -4.60 -20.31
N ILE A 58 38.23 -4.01 -20.69
CA ILE A 58 37.09 -3.72 -19.81
C ILE A 58 35.94 -4.70 -20.06
N GLU A 59 35.59 -4.92 -21.33
CA GLU A 59 34.44 -5.71 -21.77
C GLU A 59 34.82 -6.66 -22.92
N PRO A 60 34.90 -7.98 -22.67
CA PRO A 60 35.31 -8.95 -23.67
C PRO A 60 34.29 -9.12 -24.81
N ALA A 61 33.02 -8.73 -24.63
CA ALA A 61 32.00 -8.81 -25.68
C ALA A 61 32.34 -7.94 -26.91
N PHE A 62 33.31 -7.03 -26.83
CA PHE A 62 33.74 -6.28 -28.01
C PHE A 62 34.60 -7.09 -28.99
N LEU A 63 35.02 -8.32 -28.63
CA LEU A 63 35.93 -9.12 -29.44
C LEU A 63 35.36 -9.46 -30.82
N GLU A 64 34.04 -9.67 -30.91
CA GLU A 64 33.35 -9.98 -32.17
C GLU A 64 33.49 -8.88 -33.25
N PHE A 65 33.85 -7.66 -32.84
CA PHE A 65 34.02 -6.53 -33.77
C PHE A 65 35.44 -6.39 -34.32
N GLN A 66 36.42 -7.07 -33.71
CA GLN A 66 37.82 -6.99 -34.10
C GLN A 66 38.02 -7.48 -35.54
N ASP A 67 37.42 -8.62 -35.88
CA ASP A 67 37.53 -9.23 -37.23
C ASP A 67 36.51 -8.68 -38.23
N THR A 68 35.63 -7.77 -37.80
CA THR A 68 34.62 -7.15 -38.66
C THR A 68 34.89 -5.65 -38.84
N LEU A 69 34.34 -4.81 -37.96
CA LEU A 69 34.39 -3.34 -38.04
C LEU A 69 35.81 -2.78 -37.90
N PHE A 70 36.70 -3.48 -37.20
CA PHE A 70 38.08 -3.07 -36.93
C PHE A 70 39.12 -3.95 -37.64
N SER A 71 38.69 -4.78 -38.59
CA SER A 71 39.60 -5.61 -39.38
C SER A 71 40.43 -4.77 -40.34
N ARG A 72 41.59 -5.27 -40.79
CA ARG A 72 42.39 -4.58 -41.81
C ARG A 72 41.63 -4.40 -43.13
N ALA A 73 40.69 -5.29 -43.44
CA ALA A 73 39.82 -5.20 -44.63
C ALA A 73 38.88 -3.99 -44.57
N SER A 74 38.52 -3.51 -43.37
CA SER A 74 37.65 -2.34 -43.22
C SER A 74 38.26 -1.05 -43.79
N LEU A 75 39.59 -0.94 -43.88
CA LEU A 75 40.31 0.22 -44.45
C LEU A 75 39.94 0.50 -45.92
N THR A 76 39.61 -0.54 -46.68
CA THR A 76 39.32 -0.46 -48.12
C THR A 76 37.83 -0.56 -48.44
N LEU A 77 36.98 -0.95 -47.47
CA LEU A 77 35.52 -1.04 -47.62
C LEU A 77 34.80 0.32 -47.76
N GLU A 78 34.40 0.69 -48.97
CA GLU A 78 33.67 1.94 -49.22
C GLU A 78 32.17 1.71 -49.31
N ARG A 79 31.44 2.26 -48.34
CA ARG A 79 30.00 2.02 -48.14
C ARG A 79 29.12 2.47 -49.31
N SER A 80 29.51 3.54 -50.00
CA SER A 80 28.76 4.11 -51.14
C SER A 80 28.71 3.21 -52.36
N VAL A 81 29.67 2.29 -52.50
CA VAL A 81 29.80 1.40 -53.67
C VAL A 81 29.43 -0.05 -53.36
N GLN A 82 29.03 -0.37 -52.11
CA GLN A 82 28.59 -1.70 -51.73
C GLN A 82 27.14 -1.97 -52.11
N SER A 83 26.78 -3.25 -52.20
CA SER A 83 25.39 -3.67 -52.39
C SER A 83 24.52 -3.32 -51.17
N LYS A 84 23.21 -3.29 -51.37
CA LYS A 84 22.25 -2.99 -50.31
C LYS A 84 22.34 -4.02 -49.17
N GLU A 85 22.49 -5.29 -49.50
CA GLU A 85 22.56 -6.40 -48.54
C GLU A 85 23.83 -6.32 -47.68
N VAL A 86 24.96 -5.89 -48.27
CA VAL A 86 26.21 -5.66 -47.53
C VAL A 86 26.06 -4.48 -46.58
N ASN A 87 25.43 -3.39 -47.04
CA ASN A 87 25.16 -2.23 -46.21
C ASN A 87 24.21 -2.55 -45.05
N GLU A 88 23.19 -3.37 -45.26
CA GLU A 88 22.28 -3.83 -44.18
C GLU A 88 23.01 -4.68 -43.12
N LYS A 89 23.95 -5.55 -43.53
CA LYS A 89 24.79 -6.31 -42.59
C LYS A 89 25.74 -5.39 -41.82
N LEU A 90 26.33 -4.42 -42.50
CA LEU A 90 27.18 -3.41 -41.86
C LEU A 90 26.37 -2.58 -40.85
N ASP A 91 25.15 -2.20 -41.20
CA ASP A 91 24.22 -1.49 -40.33
C ASP A 91 23.88 -2.29 -39.07
N ALA A 92 23.61 -3.59 -39.21
CA ALA A 92 23.38 -4.47 -38.09
C ALA A 92 24.61 -4.54 -37.16
N GLY A 93 25.81 -4.70 -37.71
CA GLY A 93 27.07 -4.74 -36.97
C GLY A 93 27.36 -3.44 -36.21
N ILE A 94 27.24 -2.29 -36.90
CA ILE A 94 27.41 -0.96 -36.29
C ILE A 94 26.39 -0.72 -35.19
N SER A 95 25.13 -1.09 -35.44
CA SER A 95 24.08 -0.89 -34.45
C SER A 95 24.30 -1.74 -33.20
N LEU A 96 24.76 -2.98 -33.36
CA LEU A 96 25.11 -3.85 -32.24
C LEU A 96 26.30 -3.31 -31.45
N PHE A 97 27.36 -2.86 -32.16
CA PHE A 97 28.52 -2.22 -31.55
C PHE A 97 28.13 -1.00 -30.72
N LEU A 98 27.38 -0.05 -31.28
CA LEU A 98 26.95 1.17 -30.60
C LEU A 98 26.03 0.87 -29.40
N THR A 99 25.21 -0.18 -29.48
CA THR A 99 24.36 -0.62 -28.37
C THR A 99 25.24 -1.14 -27.21
N ARG A 100 26.27 -1.93 -27.49
CA ARG A 100 27.24 -2.40 -26.48
C ARG A 100 28.17 -1.29 -25.98
N LEU A 101 28.43 -0.28 -26.81
CA LEU A 101 29.27 0.85 -26.43
C LEU A 101 28.59 1.82 -25.46
N CYS A 102 27.25 1.88 -25.45
CA CYS A 102 26.48 2.86 -24.68
C CYS A 102 26.86 2.92 -23.18
N PRO A 103 26.99 1.82 -22.42
CA PRO A 103 27.48 1.84 -21.04
C PRO A 103 28.86 2.48 -20.84
N TYR A 104 29.69 2.47 -21.88
CA TYR A 104 31.09 2.91 -21.87
C TYR A 104 31.30 4.24 -22.59
N PHE A 105 30.22 4.90 -23.03
CA PHE A 105 30.27 6.05 -23.93
C PHE A 105 31.22 7.15 -23.45
N LEU A 106 31.24 7.47 -22.15
CA LEU A 106 32.08 8.53 -21.59
C LEU A 106 33.58 8.20 -21.55
N LEU A 107 33.96 6.95 -21.81
CA LEU A 107 35.37 6.56 -21.83
C LEU A 107 36.04 7.04 -23.12
N LYS A 108 37.23 7.63 -22.99
CA LYS A 108 38.08 7.98 -24.13
C LYS A 108 38.23 6.87 -25.18
N PRO A 109 38.46 5.59 -24.82
CA PRO A 109 38.51 4.51 -25.81
C PRO A 109 37.22 4.35 -26.63
N ALA A 110 36.05 4.59 -26.04
CA ALA A 110 34.79 4.55 -26.77
C ALA A 110 34.73 5.65 -27.85
N HIS A 111 35.18 6.87 -27.53
CA HIS A 111 35.25 7.95 -28.51
C HIS A 111 36.23 7.65 -29.64
N LYS A 112 37.39 7.02 -29.36
CA LYS A 112 38.35 6.58 -30.39
C LYS A 112 37.71 5.59 -31.37
N CYS A 113 36.92 4.64 -30.87
CA CYS A 113 36.16 3.73 -31.71
C CYS A 113 35.10 4.45 -32.55
N ILE A 114 34.32 5.36 -31.95
CA ILE A 114 33.31 6.14 -32.68
C ILE A 114 33.97 6.99 -33.77
N GLU A 115 35.14 7.59 -33.51
CA GLU A 115 35.90 8.37 -34.49
C GLU A 115 36.20 7.55 -35.75
N TRP A 116 36.68 6.31 -35.58
CA TRP A 116 36.89 5.39 -36.70
C TRP A 116 35.59 5.12 -37.48
N LEU A 117 34.48 4.86 -36.78
CA LEU A 117 33.19 4.57 -37.44
C LEU A 117 32.62 5.79 -38.17
N VAL A 118 32.78 6.99 -37.62
CA VAL A 118 32.37 8.28 -38.24
C VAL A 118 33.17 8.54 -39.51
N HIS A 119 34.48 8.32 -39.45
CA HIS A 119 35.37 8.55 -40.57
C HIS A 119 35.21 7.49 -41.67
N ARG A 120 35.08 6.20 -41.30
CA ARG A 120 35.05 5.10 -42.26
C ARG A 120 33.68 4.77 -42.81
N PHE A 121 32.69 4.66 -41.94
CA PHE A 121 31.35 4.16 -42.30
C PHE A 121 30.30 5.28 -42.33
N HIS A 122 30.70 6.52 -42.03
CA HIS A 122 29.85 7.71 -42.02
C HIS A 122 28.58 7.53 -41.19
N ILE A 123 28.72 6.96 -39.98
CA ILE A 123 27.59 6.62 -39.10
C ILE A 123 26.73 7.83 -38.71
N GLN A 124 27.28 9.04 -38.72
CA GLN A 124 26.58 10.30 -38.53
C GLN A 124 25.55 10.61 -39.64
N LEU A 125 25.68 9.98 -40.81
CA LEU A 125 24.76 10.12 -41.94
C LEU A 125 23.81 8.93 -42.03
N TYR A 126 24.33 7.71 -41.93
CA TYR A 126 23.57 6.50 -42.20
C TYR A 126 22.97 5.84 -40.94
N ASN A 127 23.55 6.09 -39.76
CA ASN A 127 23.19 5.44 -38.49
C ASN A 127 22.91 6.47 -37.38
N ALA A 128 22.40 7.64 -37.75
CA ALA A 128 22.18 8.77 -36.83
C ALA A 128 21.35 8.37 -35.60
N ASP A 129 20.28 7.60 -35.79
CA ASP A 129 19.42 7.11 -34.71
C ASP A 129 20.18 6.24 -33.69
N MET A 130 21.10 5.40 -34.16
CA MET A 130 21.89 4.54 -33.29
C MET A 130 23.01 5.28 -32.57
N LEU A 131 23.64 6.23 -33.28
CA LEU A 131 24.64 7.10 -32.67
C LEU A 131 24.02 7.96 -31.57
N LEU A 132 22.82 8.51 -31.81
CA LEU A 132 22.06 9.24 -30.80
C LEU A 132 21.60 8.33 -29.67
N SER A 133 21.08 7.13 -29.96
CA SER A 133 20.72 6.16 -28.92
C SER A 133 21.87 5.86 -27.96
N CYS A 134 23.11 5.80 -28.46
CA CYS A 134 24.31 5.57 -27.66
C CYS A 134 24.67 6.78 -26.78
N ALA A 135 24.51 8.00 -27.30
CA ALA A 135 24.91 9.23 -26.62
C ALA A 135 23.83 9.82 -25.69
N LEU A 136 22.55 9.52 -25.95
CA LEU A 136 21.39 10.16 -25.30
C LEU A 136 21.32 9.96 -23.77
N PRO A 137 21.73 8.81 -23.19
CA PRO A 137 21.81 8.69 -21.73
C PRO A 137 22.73 9.73 -21.06
N TYR A 138 23.64 10.34 -21.83
CA TYR A 138 24.62 11.33 -21.40
C TYR A 138 24.34 12.72 -21.99
N HIS A 139 23.06 13.03 -22.21
CA HIS A 139 22.56 14.25 -22.85
C HIS A 139 23.02 15.58 -22.21
N ASP A 140 23.40 15.53 -20.94
CA ASP A 140 23.89 16.66 -20.14
C ASP A 140 25.41 16.90 -20.29
N THR A 141 26.10 16.09 -21.09
CA THR A 141 27.56 16.19 -21.30
C THR A 141 27.94 16.96 -22.58
N ASN A 142 29.13 17.56 -22.57
CA ASN A 142 29.68 18.22 -23.76
C ASN A 142 29.95 17.25 -24.92
N VAL A 143 30.23 15.97 -24.61
CA VAL A 143 30.44 14.94 -25.64
C VAL A 143 29.16 14.68 -26.42
N PHE A 144 28.01 14.63 -25.75
CA PHE A 144 26.71 14.52 -26.45
C PHE A 144 26.51 15.69 -27.42
N VAL A 145 26.86 16.92 -27.02
CA VAL A 145 26.79 18.08 -27.91
C VAL A 145 27.72 17.93 -29.12
N ARG A 146 28.94 17.42 -28.91
CA ARG A 146 29.85 17.11 -30.03
C ARG A 146 29.24 16.09 -30.99
N VAL A 147 28.62 15.02 -30.48
CA VAL A 147 27.89 14.05 -31.31
C VAL A 147 26.77 14.75 -32.08
N LEU A 148 25.98 15.60 -31.44
CA LEU A 148 24.92 16.36 -32.12
C LEU A 148 25.47 17.22 -33.25
N GLN A 149 26.60 17.90 -33.07
CA GLN A 149 27.23 18.74 -34.09
C GLN A 149 27.67 17.96 -35.34
N LEU A 150 27.88 16.64 -35.24
CA LEU A 150 28.18 15.78 -36.39
C LEU A 150 26.96 15.51 -37.29
N LEU A 151 25.75 15.62 -36.74
CA LEU A 151 24.53 15.16 -37.40
C LEU A 151 23.89 16.23 -38.29
N LYS A 152 23.33 15.81 -39.41
CA LYS A 152 22.55 16.66 -40.31
C LYS A 152 21.06 16.66 -39.94
N ILE A 153 20.69 17.38 -38.87
CA ILE A 153 19.32 17.40 -38.30
C ILE A 153 18.50 18.67 -38.61
N LYS A 154 19.00 19.53 -39.50
CA LYS A 154 18.35 20.81 -39.87
C LYS A 154 16.98 20.64 -40.54
N ASP A 155 16.74 19.50 -41.20
CA ASP A 155 15.45 19.26 -41.86
C ASP A 155 14.33 19.07 -40.83
N ALA A 156 13.21 19.76 -41.02
CA ALA A 156 12.05 19.68 -40.14
C ALA A 156 11.38 18.30 -40.18
N THR A 157 11.60 17.51 -41.24
CA THR A 157 11.12 16.12 -41.34
C THR A 157 11.97 15.14 -40.52
N ASN A 158 13.15 15.56 -40.05
CA ASN A 158 14.01 14.72 -39.24
C ASN A 158 13.46 14.64 -37.81
N ARG A 159 13.27 13.41 -37.30
CA ARG A 159 12.82 13.16 -35.92
C ARG A 159 13.66 13.86 -34.83
N TRP A 160 14.91 14.18 -35.13
CA TRP A 160 15.85 14.82 -34.22
C TRP A 160 15.92 16.34 -34.39
N ASN A 161 15.06 16.93 -35.22
CA ASN A 161 15.08 18.37 -35.52
C ASN A 161 14.95 19.26 -34.27
N TRP A 162 14.22 18.79 -33.26
CA TRP A 162 14.05 19.52 -31.99
C TRP A 162 15.38 19.76 -31.25
N LEU A 163 16.43 18.98 -31.54
CA LEU A 163 17.79 19.17 -31.00
C LEU A 163 18.64 20.17 -31.81
N HIS A 164 18.19 20.61 -32.99
CA HIS A 164 18.96 21.47 -33.88
C HIS A 164 19.35 22.80 -33.22
N CYS A 165 18.51 23.35 -32.34
CA CYS A 165 18.81 24.58 -31.61
C CYS A 165 20.03 24.47 -30.70
N LEU A 166 20.44 23.26 -30.30
CA LEU A 166 21.57 23.01 -29.42
C LEU A 166 22.92 22.93 -30.16
N GLN A 167 22.91 22.69 -31.47
CA GLN A 167 24.15 22.49 -32.25
C GLN A 167 25.06 23.73 -32.26
N LYS A 168 24.49 24.94 -32.40
CA LYS A 168 25.27 26.19 -32.48
C LYS A 168 25.74 26.73 -31.12
N PRO A 169 24.90 26.79 -30.07
CA PRO A 169 25.33 27.30 -28.77
C PRO A 169 26.36 26.39 -28.10
N GLY A 170 26.40 25.10 -28.47
CA GLY A 170 27.30 24.16 -27.83
C GLY A 170 26.89 23.79 -26.40
N VAL A 171 25.60 24.00 -26.06
CA VAL A 171 25.08 23.81 -24.70
C VAL A 171 24.44 22.41 -24.58
N PRO A 172 24.72 21.66 -23.50
CA PRO A 172 24.08 20.37 -23.25
C PRO A 172 22.56 20.43 -23.17
N LEU A 173 21.89 19.31 -23.45
CA LEU A 173 20.44 19.22 -23.37
C LEU A 173 20.02 19.24 -21.89
N SER A 174 19.13 20.15 -21.53
CA SER A 174 18.55 20.16 -20.19
C SER A 174 17.58 19.00 -19.98
N ARG A 175 17.57 18.44 -18.77
CA ARG A 175 16.63 17.37 -18.38
C ARG A 175 15.17 17.77 -18.58
N GLY A 176 14.81 19.02 -18.29
CA GLY A 176 13.46 19.55 -18.52
C GLY A 176 13.06 19.52 -20.00
N ALA A 177 13.94 19.95 -20.90
CA ALA A 177 13.67 19.89 -22.34
C ALA A 177 13.52 18.45 -22.86
N LEU A 178 14.33 17.52 -22.36
CA LEU A 178 14.21 16.09 -22.67
C LEU A 178 12.85 15.53 -22.24
N ILE A 179 12.45 15.80 -21.00
CA ILE A 179 11.16 15.34 -20.45
C ILE A 179 10.00 15.94 -21.25
N ASN A 180 10.07 17.25 -21.56
CA ASN A 180 9.05 17.95 -22.34
C ASN A 180 8.85 17.32 -23.73
N HIS A 181 9.95 17.00 -24.40
CA HIS A 181 9.86 16.30 -25.68
C HIS A 181 9.33 14.88 -25.51
N CYS A 182 9.73 14.16 -24.46
CA CYS A 182 9.34 12.77 -24.24
C CYS A 182 7.83 12.57 -24.06
N TYR A 183 7.14 13.47 -23.36
CA TYR A 183 5.70 13.34 -23.24
C TYR A 183 4.93 13.94 -24.43
N SER A 184 5.52 14.91 -25.13
CA SER A 184 4.89 15.53 -26.30
C SER A 184 4.96 14.64 -27.54
N ASP A 185 6.04 13.88 -27.72
CA ASP A 185 6.27 12.99 -28.86
C ASP A 185 6.31 11.52 -28.43
N LEU A 186 5.21 10.80 -28.68
CA LEU A 186 5.08 9.39 -28.36
C LEU A 186 6.02 8.49 -29.18
N SER A 187 6.54 8.95 -30.32
CA SER A 187 7.54 8.21 -31.11
C SER A 187 8.90 8.25 -30.45
N PHE A 188 9.22 9.33 -29.74
CA PHE A 188 10.41 9.43 -28.93
C PHE A 188 10.28 8.58 -27.66
N MET A 189 9.13 8.59 -26.99
CA MET A 189 8.87 7.69 -25.85
C MET A 189 9.09 6.21 -26.24
N ASP A 190 8.53 5.79 -27.37
CA ASP A 190 8.71 4.43 -27.92
C ASP A 190 10.17 4.11 -28.24
N PHE A 191 10.92 5.09 -28.73
CA PHE A 191 12.35 4.97 -28.98
C PHE A 191 13.15 4.71 -27.69
N ILE A 192 12.87 5.43 -26.59
CA ILE A 192 13.52 5.18 -25.29
C ILE A 192 13.20 3.77 -24.79
N CYS A 193 11.94 3.34 -24.86
CA CYS A 193 11.53 1.99 -24.47
C CYS A 193 12.22 0.91 -25.31
N THR A 194 12.31 1.12 -26.63
CA THR A 194 12.94 0.20 -27.57
C THR A 194 14.45 0.10 -27.31
N MET A 195 15.11 1.22 -27.00
CA MET A 195 16.54 1.25 -26.63
C MET A 195 16.85 0.29 -25.47
N VAL A 196 16.01 0.26 -24.44
CA VAL A 196 16.18 -0.66 -23.30
C VAL A 196 16.11 -2.12 -23.76
N THR A 197 15.06 -2.48 -24.51
CA THR A 197 14.89 -3.87 -24.97
C THR A 197 16.01 -4.32 -25.91
N ARG A 198 16.48 -3.43 -26.80
CA ARG A 198 17.60 -3.69 -27.70
C ARG A 198 18.90 -3.90 -26.92
N SER A 199 19.11 -3.12 -25.87
CA SER A 199 20.29 -3.23 -25.02
C SER A 199 20.32 -4.56 -24.25
N ILE A 200 19.18 -4.99 -23.72
CA ILE A 200 19.06 -6.30 -23.07
C ILE A 200 19.38 -7.43 -24.06
N GLN A 201 18.84 -7.35 -25.29
CA GLN A 201 19.12 -8.34 -26.34
C GLN A 201 20.59 -8.35 -26.78
N ALA A 202 21.25 -7.19 -26.85
CA ALA A 202 22.65 -7.09 -27.24
C ALA A 202 23.60 -7.82 -26.27
N TYR A 203 23.17 -8.00 -25.01
CA TYR A 203 23.93 -8.66 -23.94
C TYR A 203 23.39 -10.04 -23.54
N SER A 204 22.28 -10.52 -24.12
CA SER A 204 21.65 -11.78 -23.67
C SER A 204 22.48 -13.04 -23.89
N GLY A 205 23.55 -12.98 -24.71
CA GLY A 205 24.46 -14.09 -24.98
C GLY A 205 25.78 -14.07 -24.19
N HIS A 206 26.02 -13.03 -23.39
CA HIS A 206 27.26 -12.87 -22.61
C HIS A 206 26.93 -13.04 -21.11
N SER A 207 27.63 -13.99 -20.45
CA SER A 207 27.34 -14.44 -19.08
C SER A 207 27.47 -13.33 -18.03
N GLY A 208 26.58 -13.36 -17.03
CA GLY A 208 26.68 -12.60 -15.78
C GLY A 208 25.87 -11.30 -15.78
N SER A 209 25.13 -11.05 -14.69
CA SER A 209 24.37 -9.83 -14.38
C SER A 209 24.64 -8.63 -15.32
N CYS A 210 23.62 -8.19 -16.07
CA CYS A 210 23.67 -7.02 -16.97
C CYS A 210 23.81 -5.67 -16.22
N SER A 211 24.66 -5.63 -15.20
CA SER A 211 24.99 -4.49 -14.36
C SER A 211 25.49 -3.28 -15.15
N GLN A 212 26.14 -3.52 -16.28
CA GLN A 212 26.60 -2.49 -17.22
C GLN A 212 25.43 -1.67 -17.79
N LEU A 213 24.25 -2.28 -17.92
CA LEU A 213 23.05 -1.62 -18.42
C LEU A 213 22.38 -0.71 -17.39
N ARG A 214 22.94 -0.57 -16.18
CA ARG A 214 22.39 0.31 -15.12
C ARG A 214 22.17 1.73 -15.60
N VAL A 215 23.08 2.29 -16.41
CA VAL A 215 22.93 3.65 -16.97
C VAL A 215 21.68 3.73 -17.85
N ILE A 216 21.45 2.69 -18.66
CA ILE A 216 20.29 2.62 -19.57
C ILE A 216 18.98 2.48 -18.78
N PHE A 217 18.95 1.63 -17.74
CA PHE A 217 17.77 1.49 -16.88
C PHE A 217 17.49 2.76 -16.06
N SER A 218 18.54 3.42 -15.57
CA SER A 218 18.43 4.68 -14.85
C SER A 218 17.92 5.78 -15.77
N PHE A 219 18.42 5.87 -16.99
CA PHE A 219 17.94 6.82 -17.99
C PHE A 219 16.47 6.55 -18.38
N TYR A 220 16.10 5.28 -18.54
CA TYR A 220 14.72 4.87 -18.79
C TYR A 220 13.77 5.32 -17.67
N ALA A 221 14.06 4.99 -16.42
CA ALA A 221 13.26 5.41 -15.28
C ALA A 221 13.22 6.94 -15.12
N SER A 222 14.38 7.59 -15.20
CA SER A 222 14.53 9.04 -14.97
C SER A 222 13.98 9.92 -16.10
N THR A 223 13.61 9.33 -17.23
CA THR A 223 12.95 10.00 -18.37
C THR A 223 11.45 9.69 -18.41
N ILE A 224 11.07 8.41 -18.36
CA ILE A 224 9.67 7.99 -18.51
C ILE A 224 8.82 8.37 -17.28
N VAL A 225 9.34 8.19 -16.06
CA VAL A 225 8.58 8.50 -14.84
C VAL A 225 8.25 10.00 -14.77
N PRO A 226 9.22 10.93 -14.93
CA PRO A 226 8.89 12.35 -14.97
C PRO A 226 8.09 12.77 -16.19
N ALA A 227 8.26 12.12 -17.35
CA ALA A 227 7.42 12.38 -18.51
C ALA A 227 5.94 12.04 -18.22
N LEU A 228 5.67 10.91 -17.58
CA LEU A 228 4.32 10.54 -17.14
C LEU A 228 3.79 11.48 -16.05
N ASP A 229 4.66 12.05 -15.22
CA ASP A 229 4.26 13.03 -14.21
C ASP A 229 3.89 14.39 -14.82
N ALA A 230 4.66 14.85 -15.81
CA ALA A 230 4.45 16.13 -16.50
C ALA A 230 3.20 16.15 -17.40
N VAL A 231 2.65 14.98 -17.75
CA VAL A 231 1.41 14.89 -18.54
C VAL A 231 0.20 15.19 -17.66
N ASP A 232 -0.64 16.14 -18.10
CA ASP A 232 -1.88 16.51 -17.41
C ASP A 232 -2.85 15.32 -17.28
N LYS A 233 -3.02 14.57 -18.38
CA LYS A 233 -3.86 13.37 -18.44
C LYS A 233 -3.21 12.30 -19.30
N VAL A 234 -2.82 11.19 -18.68
CA VAL A 234 -2.27 10.04 -19.39
C VAL A 234 -3.40 9.41 -20.22
N SER A 235 -3.17 9.30 -21.53
CA SER A 235 -4.14 8.77 -22.49
C SER A 235 -3.95 7.27 -22.72
N ASP A 236 -4.98 6.60 -23.23
CA ASP A 236 -4.92 5.17 -23.58
C ASP A 236 -3.85 4.87 -24.64
N THR A 237 -3.51 5.85 -25.48
CA THR A 237 -2.40 5.74 -26.45
C THR A 237 -1.03 5.65 -25.78
N ILE A 238 -0.84 6.33 -24.65
CA ILE A 238 0.40 6.23 -23.86
C ILE A 238 0.46 4.86 -23.19
N ILE A 239 -0.65 4.43 -22.57
CA ILE A 239 -0.75 3.14 -21.88
C ILE A 239 -0.48 1.99 -22.86
N SER A 240 -1.15 1.98 -24.02
CA SER A 240 -0.96 0.95 -25.04
C SER A 240 0.46 0.87 -25.58
N LYS A 241 1.15 2.02 -25.70
CA LYS A 241 2.57 2.05 -26.10
C LYS A 241 3.51 1.52 -25.02
N LEU A 242 3.28 1.84 -23.75
CA LEU A 242 4.14 1.42 -22.64
C LEU A 242 3.91 -0.03 -22.21
N LEU A 243 2.68 -0.54 -22.33
CA LEU A 243 2.26 -1.84 -21.79
C LEU A 243 3.15 -3.02 -22.24
N PRO A 244 3.53 -3.16 -23.53
CA PRO A 244 4.42 -4.25 -23.96
C PRO A 244 5.78 -4.22 -23.25
N TYR A 245 6.31 -3.03 -22.98
CA TYR A 245 7.60 -2.84 -22.31
C TYR A 245 7.50 -3.10 -20.82
N VAL A 246 6.42 -2.60 -20.18
CA VAL A 246 6.11 -2.89 -18.78
C VAL A 246 5.96 -4.39 -18.55
N GLN A 247 5.21 -5.10 -19.41
CA GLN A 247 5.06 -6.54 -19.30
C GLN A 247 6.39 -7.30 -19.47
N LYS A 248 7.27 -6.84 -20.37
CA LYS A 248 8.63 -7.39 -20.51
C LYS A 248 9.48 -7.13 -19.26
N GLY A 249 9.38 -5.93 -18.67
CA GLY A 249 10.10 -5.56 -17.45
C GLY A 249 9.68 -6.36 -16.22
N LEU A 250 8.38 -6.52 -15.99
CA LEU A 250 7.85 -7.31 -14.88
C LEU A 250 8.24 -8.79 -14.95
N LYS A 251 8.42 -9.33 -16.16
CA LYS A 251 8.85 -10.71 -16.42
C LYS A 251 10.38 -10.88 -16.47
N SER A 252 11.14 -9.78 -16.46
CA SER A 252 12.59 -9.82 -16.60
C SER A 252 13.28 -10.27 -15.31
N PRO A 253 14.35 -11.07 -15.40
CA PRO A 253 15.17 -11.42 -14.23
C PRO A 253 16.09 -10.28 -13.77
N LEU A 254 16.21 -9.20 -14.55
CA LEU A 254 17.12 -8.09 -14.26
C LEU A 254 16.52 -7.17 -13.19
N THR A 255 17.18 -7.07 -12.03
CA THR A 255 16.73 -6.30 -10.87
C THR A 255 16.49 -4.82 -11.19
N ASP A 256 17.45 -4.18 -11.86
CA ASP A 256 17.40 -2.75 -12.16
C ASP A 256 16.29 -2.43 -13.17
N TYR A 257 16.05 -3.33 -14.14
CA TYR A 257 14.96 -3.17 -15.10
C TYR A 257 13.59 -3.40 -14.45
N LYS A 258 13.50 -4.39 -13.55
CA LYS A 258 12.29 -4.68 -12.76
C LYS A 258 11.95 -3.49 -11.86
N ALA A 259 12.92 -2.92 -11.16
CA ALA A 259 12.77 -1.72 -10.32
C ALA A 259 12.29 -0.51 -11.13
N ALA A 260 12.94 -0.21 -12.26
CA ALA A 260 12.52 0.86 -13.16
C ALA A 260 11.07 0.67 -13.64
N THR A 261 10.68 -0.58 -13.91
CA THR A 261 9.32 -0.92 -14.33
C THR A 261 8.30 -0.72 -13.20
N TYR A 262 8.64 -1.09 -11.96
CA TYR A 262 7.79 -0.80 -10.79
C TYR A 262 7.54 0.69 -10.63
N MET A 263 8.57 1.53 -10.79
CA MET A 263 8.42 2.99 -10.72
C MET A 263 7.43 3.51 -11.79
N ILE A 264 7.52 2.99 -13.02
CA ILE A 264 6.61 3.38 -14.11
C ILE A 264 5.18 2.93 -13.81
N VAL A 265 4.97 1.71 -13.32
CA VAL A 265 3.64 1.21 -12.92
C VAL A 265 3.06 2.06 -11.78
N CYS A 266 3.86 2.41 -10.78
CA CYS A 266 3.44 3.29 -9.69
C CYS A 266 2.98 4.64 -10.25
N GLN A 267 3.76 5.25 -11.13
CA GLN A 267 3.42 6.55 -11.71
C GLN A 267 2.13 6.51 -12.54
N LEU A 268 1.91 5.42 -13.31
CA LEU A 268 0.66 5.21 -14.05
C LEU A 268 -0.53 5.09 -13.10
N ALA A 269 -0.39 4.33 -12.00
CA ALA A 269 -1.45 4.15 -11.01
C ALA A 269 -1.78 5.42 -10.22
N VAL A 270 -0.80 6.31 -10.01
CA VAL A 270 -1.04 7.61 -9.38
C VAL A 270 -1.84 8.53 -10.28
N LYS A 271 -1.57 8.53 -11.60
CA LYS A 271 -2.19 9.46 -12.55
C LYS A 271 -3.50 8.99 -13.17
N VAL A 272 -3.76 7.67 -13.17
CA VAL A 272 -4.89 7.08 -13.91
C VAL A 272 -5.62 6.04 -13.08
N VAL A 273 -6.96 6.14 -13.09
CA VAL A 273 -7.84 5.02 -12.74
C VAL A 273 -7.95 4.12 -13.97
N MET A 274 -7.26 2.99 -13.91
CA MET A 274 -7.14 2.04 -15.03
C MET A 274 -8.36 1.13 -15.13
N GLU A 275 -8.52 0.47 -16.27
CA GLU A 275 -9.51 -0.59 -16.44
C GLU A 275 -9.18 -1.78 -15.50
N SER A 276 -10.21 -2.40 -14.91
CA SER A 276 -10.03 -3.52 -13.98
C SER A 276 -9.28 -4.69 -14.60
N SER A 277 -9.49 -4.97 -15.89
CA SER A 277 -8.76 -6.01 -16.63
C SER A 277 -7.24 -5.76 -16.67
N LEU A 278 -6.84 -4.51 -16.85
CA LEU A 278 -5.44 -4.09 -16.85
C LEU A 278 -4.83 -4.14 -15.45
N VAL A 279 -5.55 -3.64 -14.43
CA VAL A 279 -5.10 -3.70 -13.02
C VAL A 279 -4.89 -5.17 -12.61
N ASN A 280 -5.83 -6.05 -12.92
CA ASN A 280 -5.70 -7.48 -12.65
C ASN A 280 -4.50 -8.10 -13.38
N SER A 281 -4.29 -7.76 -14.66
CA SER A 281 -3.13 -8.25 -15.43
C SER A 281 -1.80 -7.83 -14.79
N LEU A 282 -1.67 -6.54 -14.43
CA LEU A 282 -0.47 -6.01 -13.78
C LEU A 282 -0.26 -6.63 -12.39
N ALA A 283 -1.31 -6.75 -11.59
CA ALA A 283 -1.25 -7.39 -10.27
C ALA A 283 -0.76 -8.84 -10.38
N VAL A 284 -1.34 -9.64 -11.28
CA VAL A 284 -0.90 -11.02 -11.53
C VAL A 284 0.56 -11.09 -11.96
N HIS A 285 1.02 -10.17 -12.82
CA HIS A 285 2.41 -10.13 -13.27
C HIS A 285 3.38 -9.74 -12.14
N ILE A 286 3.04 -8.79 -11.29
CA ILE A 286 3.86 -8.39 -10.15
C ILE A 286 3.92 -9.54 -9.13
N SER A 287 2.78 -10.13 -8.75
CA SER A 287 2.71 -11.27 -7.83
C SER A 287 3.52 -12.46 -8.35
N LYS A 288 3.42 -12.78 -9.65
CA LYS A 288 4.22 -13.86 -10.25
C LYS A 288 5.72 -13.57 -10.24
N SER A 289 6.12 -12.30 -10.39
CA SER A 289 7.52 -11.89 -10.32
C SER A 289 8.10 -12.08 -8.92
N LEU A 290 7.32 -11.71 -7.90
CA LEU A 290 7.68 -11.84 -6.48
C LEU A 290 7.89 -13.29 -6.04
N VAL A 291 7.12 -14.24 -6.59
CA VAL A 291 7.27 -15.66 -6.27
C VAL A 291 8.50 -16.28 -6.94
N LYS A 292 8.72 -15.97 -8.21
CA LYS A 292 9.82 -16.59 -8.99
C LYS A 292 11.19 -16.16 -8.52
N GLU A 293 11.32 -14.87 -8.19
CA GLU A 293 12.57 -14.26 -7.78
C GLU A 293 12.23 -13.21 -6.69
N PRO A 294 12.37 -13.55 -5.40
CA PRO A 294 12.03 -12.66 -4.29
C PRO A 294 13.09 -11.54 -4.10
N VAL A 295 13.60 -10.99 -5.20
CA VAL A 295 14.48 -9.83 -5.22
C VAL A 295 13.59 -8.59 -5.34
N LEU A 296 13.81 -7.59 -4.48
CA LEU A 296 12.98 -6.38 -4.36
C LEU A 296 11.55 -6.65 -3.86
N ALA A 297 11.41 -7.56 -2.89
CA ALA A 297 10.12 -7.89 -2.27
C ALA A 297 9.38 -6.65 -1.73
N LYS A 298 10.09 -5.77 -1.04
CA LYS A 298 9.53 -4.53 -0.46
C LYS A 298 9.04 -3.58 -1.57
N GLU A 299 9.83 -3.38 -2.61
CA GLU A 299 9.50 -2.48 -3.71
C GLU A 299 8.36 -3.05 -4.57
N GLY A 300 8.30 -4.38 -4.77
CA GLY A 300 7.21 -5.02 -5.51
C GLY A 300 5.89 -4.99 -4.74
N LEU A 301 5.88 -5.23 -3.42
CA LEU A 301 4.70 -5.03 -2.58
C LEU A 301 4.31 -3.55 -2.49
N GLY A 302 5.29 -2.64 -2.45
CA GLY A 302 5.05 -1.19 -2.54
C GLY A 302 4.37 -0.82 -3.85
N CYS A 303 4.85 -1.39 -4.97
CA CYS A 303 4.25 -1.20 -6.28
C CYS A 303 2.81 -1.72 -6.34
N LEU A 304 2.52 -2.89 -5.74
CA LEU A 304 1.15 -3.39 -5.63
C LEU A 304 0.27 -2.48 -4.78
N THR A 305 0.79 -1.98 -3.67
CA THR A 305 0.05 -1.08 -2.78
C THR A 305 -0.34 0.22 -3.51
N VAL A 306 0.61 0.85 -4.21
CA VAL A 306 0.35 2.05 -5.02
C VAL A 306 -0.57 1.74 -6.19
N LEU A 307 -0.38 0.60 -6.86
CA LEU A 307 -1.24 0.15 -7.95
C LEU A 307 -2.70 0.09 -7.50
N LEU A 308 -2.95 -0.39 -6.30
CA LEU A 308 -4.29 -0.64 -5.76
C LEU A 308 -4.91 0.57 -5.05
N GLN A 309 -4.10 1.55 -4.63
CA GLN A 309 -4.56 2.71 -3.86
C GLN A 309 -5.64 3.55 -4.54
N ASN A 310 -5.53 3.75 -5.86
CA ASN A 310 -6.42 4.62 -6.62
C ASN A 310 -7.43 3.87 -7.50
N GLN A 311 -7.50 2.54 -7.40
CA GLN A 311 -8.34 1.73 -8.27
C GLN A 311 -9.69 1.42 -7.61
N LYS A 312 -10.65 1.00 -8.42
CA LYS A 312 -11.96 0.58 -7.92
C LYS A 312 -11.82 -0.68 -7.05
N GLU A 313 -12.68 -0.82 -6.05
CA GLU A 313 -12.76 -2.03 -5.23
C GLU A 313 -13.02 -3.26 -6.12
N GLY A 314 -12.37 -4.39 -5.84
CA GLY A 314 -12.47 -5.61 -6.66
C GLY A 314 -11.73 -5.60 -8.00
N ALA A 315 -10.90 -4.59 -8.30
CA ALA A 315 -10.17 -4.52 -9.58
C ALA A 315 -9.09 -5.61 -9.76
N ALA A 316 -8.51 -6.15 -8.69
CA ALA A 316 -7.56 -7.26 -8.74
C ALA A 316 -8.27 -8.58 -8.42
N GLY A 317 -8.04 -9.61 -9.23
CA GLY A 317 -8.71 -10.90 -9.09
C GLY A 317 -7.97 -11.91 -8.20
N PRO A 318 -8.61 -13.05 -7.87
CA PRO A 318 -8.11 -14.05 -6.92
C PRO A 318 -6.80 -14.69 -7.34
N ARG A 319 -6.50 -14.73 -8.66
CA ARG A 319 -5.23 -15.26 -9.18
C ARG A 319 -4.02 -14.50 -8.70
N ALA A 320 -4.13 -13.19 -8.47
CA ALA A 320 -3.02 -12.40 -7.94
C ALA A 320 -2.78 -12.71 -6.46
N VAL A 321 -3.86 -12.92 -5.71
CA VAL A 321 -3.85 -13.27 -4.28
C VAL A 321 -3.24 -14.64 -4.05
N GLY A 322 -3.73 -15.69 -4.72
CA GLY A 322 -3.17 -17.04 -4.55
C GLY A 322 -1.66 -17.11 -4.86
N ARG A 323 -1.17 -16.29 -5.79
CA ARG A 323 0.27 -16.16 -6.06
C ARG A 323 1.02 -15.42 -4.95
N LEU A 324 0.44 -14.38 -4.37
CA LEU A 324 1.04 -13.69 -3.23
C LEU A 324 1.13 -14.61 -2.01
N CYS A 325 0.12 -15.45 -1.77
CA CYS A 325 0.14 -16.40 -0.65
C CYS A 325 1.28 -17.42 -0.77
N SER A 326 1.66 -17.79 -1.99
CA SER A 326 2.84 -18.63 -2.24
C SER A 326 4.19 -17.95 -1.96
N MET A 327 4.22 -16.66 -1.60
CA MET A 327 5.45 -15.93 -1.28
C MET A 327 5.79 -16.07 0.21
N PRO A 328 6.88 -16.77 0.57
CA PRO A 328 7.20 -17.02 1.98
C PRO A 328 7.55 -15.77 2.78
N ALA A 329 8.08 -14.73 2.13
CA ALA A 329 8.46 -13.47 2.76
C ALA A 329 7.33 -12.42 2.79
N LEU A 330 6.09 -12.78 2.42
CA LEU A 330 4.97 -11.82 2.33
C LEU A 330 4.72 -11.12 3.68
N VAL A 331 4.42 -11.89 4.73
CA VAL A 331 4.04 -11.34 6.04
C VAL A 331 5.17 -10.57 6.71
N PRO A 332 6.42 -11.08 6.77
CA PRO A 332 7.54 -10.32 7.32
C PRO A 332 7.78 -9.00 6.59
N THR A 333 7.64 -8.99 5.25
CA THR A 333 7.82 -7.78 4.46
C THR A 333 6.69 -6.77 4.70
N LEU A 334 5.44 -7.25 4.79
CA LEU A 334 4.28 -6.42 5.12
C LEU A 334 4.40 -5.80 6.51
N GLN A 335 4.88 -6.55 7.50
CA GLN A 335 5.10 -6.05 8.86
C GLN A 335 6.13 -4.91 8.87
N VAL A 336 7.26 -5.08 8.18
CA VAL A 336 8.28 -4.03 8.04
C VAL A 336 7.74 -2.81 7.29
N MET A 337 6.90 -3.03 6.28
CA MET A 337 6.29 -1.93 5.53
C MET A 337 5.23 -1.19 6.35
N ALA A 338 4.39 -1.89 7.11
CA ALA A 338 3.33 -1.31 7.93
C ALA A 338 3.86 -0.35 8.99
N ALA A 339 5.11 -0.52 9.43
CA ALA A 339 5.77 0.40 10.36
C ALA A 339 6.09 1.78 9.74
N VAL A 340 6.21 1.88 8.41
CA VAL A 340 6.69 3.09 7.71
C VAL A 340 5.66 3.65 6.73
N HIS A 341 4.81 2.79 6.17
CA HIS A 341 3.90 3.10 5.06
C HIS A 341 2.51 2.53 5.30
N ASP A 342 1.50 3.15 4.68
CA ASP A 342 0.13 2.65 4.71
C ASP A 342 -0.03 1.43 3.79
N VAL A 343 -0.12 0.24 4.38
CA VAL A 343 -0.38 -1.03 3.67
C VAL A 343 -1.88 -1.32 3.50
N SER A 344 -2.76 -0.46 4.02
CA SER A 344 -4.21 -0.67 3.98
C SER A 344 -4.77 -0.89 2.58
N PRO A 345 -4.31 -0.20 1.51
CA PRO A 345 -4.81 -0.47 0.17
C PRO A 345 -4.63 -1.92 -0.25
N LEU A 346 -3.42 -2.48 -0.09
CA LEU A 346 -3.15 -3.87 -0.43
C LEU A 346 -3.99 -4.82 0.42
N LEU A 347 -4.10 -4.56 1.72
CA LEU A 347 -4.90 -5.37 2.65
C LEU A 347 -6.40 -5.34 2.31
N ARG A 348 -6.95 -4.21 1.86
CA ARG A 348 -8.35 -4.11 1.40
C ARG A 348 -8.65 -5.06 0.24
N TYR A 349 -7.67 -5.36 -0.61
CA TYR A 349 -7.84 -6.34 -1.68
C TYR A 349 -7.50 -7.76 -1.23
N LEU A 350 -6.46 -7.93 -0.41
CA LEU A 350 -5.99 -9.25 0.01
C LEU A 350 -6.99 -9.94 0.96
N LEU A 351 -7.45 -9.23 1.98
CA LEU A 351 -8.25 -9.80 3.07
C LEU A 351 -9.60 -10.38 2.61
N PRO A 352 -10.41 -9.71 1.76
CA PRO A 352 -11.68 -10.29 1.32
C PRO A 352 -11.50 -11.59 0.52
N HIS A 353 -10.46 -11.67 -0.31
CA HIS A 353 -10.17 -12.88 -1.08
C HIS A 353 -9.66 -14.02 -0.18
N LEU A 354 -8.83 -13.71 0.82
CA LEU A 354 -8.39 -14.69 1.81
C LEU A 354 -9.59 -15.23 2.60
N VAL A 355 -10.50 -14.35 3.05
CA VAL A 355 -11.72 -14.73 3.77
C VAL A 355 -12.61 -15.60 2.89
N HIS A 356 -12.93 -15.17 1.67
CA HIS A 356 -13.76 -15.96 0.75
C HIS A 356 -13.11 -17.32 0.39
N GLY A 357 -11.79 -17.36 0.24
CA GLY A 357 -11.02 -18.60 0.04
C GLY A 357 -11.17 -19.62 1.17
N LEU A 358 -11.47 -19.17 2.40
CA LEU A 358 -11.75 -20.07 3.52
C LEU A 358 -13.07 -20.84 3.36
N PHE A 359 -14.06 -20.21 2.74
CA PHE A 359 -15.44 -20.70 2.66
C PHE A 359 -15.74 -21.42 1.33
N ALA A 360 -15.04 -21.11 0.24
CA ALA A 360 -15.29 -21.65 -1.10
C ALA A 360 -14.76 -23.09 -1.35
N GLY A 361 -14.63 -23.91 -0.30
CA GLY A 361 -13.80 -25.11 -0.22
C GLY A 361 -13.78 -26.06 -1.44
N SER A 362 -12.57 -26.41 -1.88
CA SER A 362 -12.26 -27.65 -2.61
C SER A 362 -10.81 -28.07 -2.38
N SER A 363 -10.55 -28.78 -1.27
CA SER A 363 -9.47 -29.78 -1.06
C SER A 363 -8.13 -29.59 -1.79
N GLY A 364 -7.59 -28.36 -1.84
CA GLY A 364 -6.36 -28.04 -2.55
C GLY A 364 -5.25 -27.56 -1.61
N GLU A 365 -3.99 -27.89 -1.93
CA GLU A 365 -2.78 -27.45 -1.20
C GLU A 365 -2.72 -25.91 -1.01
N THR A 366 -3.32 -25.14 -1.92
CA THR A 366 -3.41 -23.67 -1.88
C THR A 366 -4.25 -23.10 -0.73
N GLU A 367 -5.24 -23.84 -0.19
CA GLU A 367 -6.07 -23.38 0.94
C GLU A 367 -5.25 -23.28 2.23
N THR A 368 -4.31 -24.21 2.43
CA THR A 368 -3.47 -24.23 3.64
C THR A 368 -2.52 -23.04 3.71
N ASP A 369 -2.07 -22.55 2.56
CA ASP A 369 -1.23 -21.36 2.47
C ASP A 369 -2.05 -20.08 2.72
N GLU A 370 -3.28 -20.00 2.20
CA GLU A 370 -4.17 -18.85 2.42
C GLU A 370 -4.58 -18.69 3.89
N LEU A 371 -4.95 -19.80 4.56
CA LEU A 371 -5.25 -19.82 5.99
C LEU A 371 -4.06 -19.37 6.84
N ARG A 372 -2.88 -19.96 6.61
CA ARG A 372 -1.65 -19.61 7.33
C ARG A 372 -1.25 -18.16 7.13
N VAL A 373 -1.39 -17.65 5.91
CA VAL A 373 -1.11 -16.25 5.59
C VAL A 373 -2.11 -15.34 6.31
N LEU A 374 -3.40 -15.68 6.34
CA LEU A 374 -4.40 -14.88 7.06
C LEU A 374 -4.11 -14.84 8.57
N GLU A 375 -3.86 -15.98 9.21
CA GLU A 375 -3.47 -16.06 10.63
C GLU A 375 -2.26 -15.19 10.91
N SER A 376 -1.21 -15.34 10.10
CA SER A 376 0.05 -14.59 10.24
C SER A 376 -0.12 -13.09 10.01
N VAL A 377 -1.00 -12.68 9.08
CA VAL A 377 -1.31 -11.26 8.83
C VAL A 377 -2.06 -10.66 10.01
N LEU A 378 -3.09 -11.35 10.53
CA LEU A 378 -3.84 -10.89 11.71
C LEU A 378 -2.95 -10.81 12.96
N GLU A 379 -1.97 -11.70 13.08
CA GLU A 379 -1.00 -11.67 14.17
C GLU A 379 0.03 -10.54 14.01
N SER A 380 0.61 -10.36 12.83
CA SER A 380 1.82 -9.54 12.67
C SER A 380 1.56 -8.12 12.15
N VAL A 381 0.43 -7.88 11.48
CA VAL A 381 0.16 -6.62 10.78
C VAL A 381 -1.03 -5.89 11.41
N PRO A 382 -0.88 -4.61 11.80
CA PRO A 382 -1.98 -3.83 12.36
C PRO A 382 -3.02 -3.52 11.27
N LEU A 383 -4.27 -3.87 11.53
CA LEU A 383 -5.41 -3.50 10.67
C LEU A 383 -5.85 -2.07 11.00
N THR A 384 -5.56 -1.13 10.10
CA THR A 384 -5.95 0.29 10.25
C THR A 384 -7.09 0.67 9.29
N LYS A 385 -7.79 1.78 9.56
CA LYS A 385 -8.83 2.37 8.69
C LYS A 385 -10.05 1.46 8.46
N ASP A 386 -10.64 0.99 9.56
CA ASP A 386 -11.84 0.12 9.60
C ASP A 386 -11.69 -1.24 8.89
N LEU A 387 -10.46 -1.65 8.58
CA LEU A 387 -10.17 -2.96 7.99
C LEU A 387 -10.55 -4.11 8.91
N ASP A 388 -10.32 -3.94 10.21
CA ASP A 388 -10.79 -4.83 11.26
C ASP A 388 -12.31 -5.04 11.20
N ARG A 389 -13.10 -3.96 11.14
CA ARG A 389 -14.56 -4.04 11.00
C ARG A 389 -15.01 -4.68 9.69
N THR A 390 -14.27 -4.47 8.60
CA THR A 390 -14.59 -5.07 7.29
C THR A 390 -14.30 -6.57 7.30
N VAL A 391 -13.17 -7.01 7.87
CA VAL A 391 -12.86 -8.44 8.01
C VAL A 391 -13.87 -9.14 8.90
N ALA A 392 -14.23 -8.54 10.04
CA ALA A 392 -15.25 -9.09 10.94
C ALA A 392 -16.62 -9.24 10.24
N ARG A 393 -17.03 -8.23 9.46
CA ARG A 393 -18.27 -8.29 8.65
C ARG A 393 -18.20 -9.40 7.61
N LEU A 394 -17.13 -9.47 6.82
CA LEU A 394 -16.98 -10.49 5.78
C LEU A 394 -16.94 -11.90 6.37
N LEU A 395 -16.26 -12.11 7.49
CA LEU A 395 -16.25 -13.42 8.18
C LEU A 395 -17.66 -13.82 8.63
N LEU A 396 -18.43 -12.88 9.17
CA LEU A 396 -19.79 -13.14 9.62
C LEU A 396 -20.74 -13.38 8.43
N ASP A 397 -20.73 -12.50 7.44
CA ASP A 397 -21.61 -12.57 6.27
C ASP A 397 -21.36 -13.85 5.46
N GLU A 398 -20.09 -14.22 5.24
CA GLU A 398 -19.73 -15.46 4.55
C GLU A 398 -20.13 -16.69 5.37
N TYR A 399 -19.94 -16.69 6.69
CA TYR A 399 -20.39 -17.79 7.56
C TYR A 399 -21.91 -17.98 7.50
N LEU A 400 -22.67 -16.88 7.55
CA LEU A 400 -24.14 -16.92 7.48
C LEU A 400 -24.66 -17.30 6.10
N SER A 401 -23.88 -17.08 5.05
CA SER A 401 -24.21 -17.50 3.68
C SER A 401 -24.11 -19.02 3.46
N GLN A 402 -23.48 -19.76 4.39
CA GLN A 402 -23.31 -21.21 4.31
C GLN A 402 -24.57 -21.99 4.76
N THR A 403 -25.73 -21.69 4.18
CA THR A 403 -27.01 -22.33 4.55
C THR A 403 -27.19 -23.76 4.03
N GLU A 404 -26.35 -24.21 3.09
CA GLU A 404 -26.50 -25.51 2.40
C GLU A 404 -25.44 -26.57 2.75
N LEU A 405 -24.49 -26.28 3.66
CA LEU A 405 -23.44 -27.23 4.03
C LEU A 405 -23.95 -28.38 4.90
N SER A 406 -23.33 -29.56 4.75
CA SER A 406 -23.62 -30.71 5.62
C SER A 406 -23.13 -30.45 7.05
N ALA A 407 -23.72 -31.13 8.05
CA ALA A 407 -23.31 -30.97 9.46
C ALA A 407 -21.84 -31.34 9.71
N GLU A 408 -21.29 -32.28 8.92
CA GLU A 408 -19.88 -32.68 9.01
C GLU A 408 -18.97 -31.57 8.45
N ASP A 409 -19.33 -30.98 7.31
CA ASP A 409 -18.58 -29.88 6.70
C ASP A 409 -18.62 -28.60 7.55
N MET A 410 -19.76 -28.32 8.20
CA MET A 410 -19.90 -27.23 9.16
C MET A 410 -18.98 -27.43 10.38
N SER A 411 -18.90 -28.64 10.91
CA SER A 411 -18.01 -28.93 12.06
C SER A 411 -16.52 -28.81 11.69
N ALA A 412 -16.14 -29.19 10.47
CA ALA A 412 -14.78 -29.04 9.97
C ALA A 412 -14.43 -27.55 9.74
N LEU A 413 -15.39 -26.77 9.25
CA LEU A 413 -15.25 -25.32 9.07
C LEU A 413 -15.12 -24.60 10.42
N ASP A 414 -15.94 -24.96 11.40
CA ASP A 414 -15.85 -24.46 12.77
C ASP A 414 -14.48 -24.72 13.40
N GLN A 415 -13.93 -25.93 13.24
CA GLN A 415 -12.59 -26.28 13.73
C GLN A 415 -11.49 -25.44 13.07
N ARG A 416 -11.64 -25.09 11.78
CA ARG A 416 -10.69 -24.23 11.04
C ARG A 416 -10.80 -22.76 11.44
N LEU A 417 -12.01 -22.27 11.70
CA LEU A 417 -12.26 -20.87 12.04
C LEU A 417 -11.97 -20.56 13.51
N LEU A 418 -12.05 -21.55 14.41
CA LEU A 418 -11.87 -21.35 15.84
C LEU A 418 -10.56 -20.63 16.23
N PRO A 419 -9.37 -20.99 15.69
CA PRO A 419 -8.13 -20.26 16.00
C PRO A 419 -8.16 -18.81 15.50
N LEU A 420 -8.70 -18.59 14.30
CA LEU A 420 -8.82 -17.27 13.68
C LEU A 420 -9.75 -16.35 14.47
N VAL A 421 -10.92 -16.85 14.85
CA VAL A 421 -11.91 -16.10 15.64
C VAL A 421 -11.33 -15.73 17.00
N ARG A 422 -10.64 -16.64 17.69
CA ARG A 422 -9.98 -16.36 18.97
C ARG A 422 -8.86 -15.32 18.84
N LEU A 423 -8.06 -15.42 17.78
CA LEU A 423 -7.01 -14.43 17.52
C LEU A 423 -7.62 -13.06 17.24
N PHE A 424 -8.67 -13.02 16.43
CA PHE A 424 -9.40 -11.79 16.12
C PHE A 424 -10.06 -11.18 17.36
N GLU A 425 -10.68 -12.00 18.21
CA GLU A 425 -11.26 -11.59 19.50
C GLU A 425 -10.20 -10.99 20.43
N SER A 426 -9.02 -11.61 20.52
CA SER A 426 -7.95 -11.13 21.40
C SER A 426 -7.34 -9.79 20.98
N LYS A 427 -7.28 -9.50 19.67
CA LYS A 427 -6.62 -8.30 19.12
C LYS A 427 -7.58 -7.19 18.70
N TYR A 428 -8.77 -7.55 18.22
CA TYR A 428 -9.74 -6.66 17.59
C TYR A 428 -11.15 -6.84 18.19
N SER A 429 -11.23 -7.04 19.51
CA SER A 429 -12.49 -7.25 20.26
C SER A 429 -13.55 -6.18 19.94
N GLY A 430 -13.20 -4.90 19.99
CA GLY A 430 -14.15 -3.82 19.73
C GLY A 430 -14.73 -3.81 18.30
N ALA A 431 -13.97 -4.29 17.30
CA ALA A 431 -14.47 -4.40 15.94
C ALA A 431 -15.47 -5.56 15.83
N LEU A 432 -15.13 -6.73 16.38
CA LEU A 432 -16.00 -7.90 16.41
C LEU A 432 -17.30 -7.60 17.16
N ASP A 433 -17.20 -7.00 18.35
CA ASP A 433 -18.33 -6.59 19.19
C ASP A 433 -19.29 -5.66 18.43
N SER A 434 -18.75 -4.69 17.69
CA SER A 434 -19.55 -3.74 16.92
C SER A 434 -20.34 -4.39 15.77
N VAL A 435 -19.73 -5.37 15.10
CA VAL A 435 -20.34 -6.10 13.98
C VAL A 435 -21.42 -7.05 14.47
N LEU A 436 -21.13 -7.81 15.54
CA LEU A 436 -22.10 -8.71 16.16
C LEU A 436 -23.29 -7.94 16.73
N ALA A 437 -23.08 -6.77 17.35
CA ALA A 437 -24.15 -5.91 17.83
C ALA A 437 -25.04 -5.37 16.70
N GLY A 438 -24.44 -4.99 15.58
CA GLY A 438 -25.17 -4.52 14.40
C GLY A 438 -26.04 -5.60 13.75
N HIS A 439 -25.63 -6.87 13.82
CA HIS A 439 -26.36 -7.96 13.16
C HIS A 439 -27.63 -8.39 13.92
N VAL A 440 -27.69 -8.23 15.25
CA VAL A 440 -28.86 -8.62 16.08
C VAL A 440 -30.15 -7.88 15.70
N THR A 441 -30.03 -6.67 15.15
CA THR A 441 -31.22 -5.90 14.75
C THR A 441 -31.85 -6.38 13.44
N ASP A 442 -31.13 -7.17 12.64
CA ASP A 442 -31.47 -7.42 11.23
C ASP A 442 -31.92 -8.87 10.94
N VAL A 443 -31.89 -9.79 11.92
CA VAL A 443 -32.15 -11.22 11.65
C VAL A 443 -33.64 -11.60 11.75
N SER A 444 -34.29 -11.77 10.60
CA SER A 444 -35.65 -12.34 10.51
C SER A 444 -35.69 -13.87 10.30
N ASP A 445 -34.67 -14.49 9.72
CA ASP A 445 -34.67 -15.92 9.35
C ASP A 445 -34.16 -16.87 10.45
N THR A 446 -34.88 -17.97 10.69
CA THR A 446 -34.56 -18.95 11.75
C THR A 446 -33.28 -19.76 11.50
N GLN A 447 -32.95 -20.04 10.24
CA GLN A 447 -31.70 -20.75 9.89
C GLN A 447 -30.46 -19.86 10.09
N GLN A 448 -30.54 -18.59 9.68
CA GLN A 448 -29.48 -17.62 9.91
C GLN A 448 -29.26 -17.36 11.42
N LYS A 449 -30.33 -17.41 12.23
CA LYS A 449 -30.20 -17.36 13.70
C LYS A 449 -29.39 -18.54 14.24
N HIS A 450 -29.65 -19.76 13.78
CA HIS A 450 -28.88 -20.94 14.22
C HIS A 450 -27.40 -20.81 13.85
N LEU A 451 -27.08 -20.40 12.62
CA LEU A 451 -25.70 -20.16 12.20
C LEU A 451 -25.05 -19.03 13.00
N PHE A 452 -25.77 -17.94 13.26
CA PHE A 452 -25.29 -16.86 14.11
C PHE A 452 -24.95 -17.36 15.53
N HIS A 453 -25.80 -18.19 16.11
CA HIS A 453 -25.52 -18.83 17.41
C HIS A 453 -24.29 -19.74 17.39
N GLN A 454 -24.12 -20.50 16.32
CA GLN A 454 -22.97 -21.37 16.13
C GLN A 454 -21.68 -20.53 16.01
N PHE A 455 -21.70 -19.43 15.25
CA PHE A 455 -20.57 -18.49 15.16
C PHE A 455 -20.24 -17.85 16.52
N LEU A 456 -21.26 -17.43 17.28
CA LEU A 456 -21.07 -16.92 18.65
C LEU A 456 -20.41 -17.96 19.55
N SER A 457 -20.74 -19.24 19.39
CA SER A 457 -20.13 -20.33 20.16
C SER A 457 -18.62 -20.47 19.90
N LEU A 458 -18.14 -20.10 18.71
CA LEU A 458 -16.71 -20.07 18.39
C LEU A 458 -15.97 -18.94 19.12
N SER A 459 -16.67 -17.85 19.43
CA SER A 459 -16.15 -16.68 20.15
C SER A 459 -16.24 -16.82 21.67
N MET A 460 -16.47 -18.02 22.20
CA MET A 460 -16.81 -18.20 23.62
C MET A 460 -15.65 -18.05 24.61
N SER A 461 -14.47 -17.61 24.16
CA SER A 461 -13.28 -17.56 25.01
C SER A 461 -13.36 -16.47 26.10
N SER A 462 -14.17 -15.42 25.88
CA SER A 462 -14.26 -14.27 26.78
C SER A 462 -15.48 -14.23 27.70
N GLY A 463 -16.34 -15.24 27.72
CA GLY A 463 -17.62 -15.22 28.48
C GLY A 463 -18.65 -14.18 28.01
N LYS A 464 -18.22 -13.14 27.27
CA LYS A 464 -19.05 -12.05 26.71
C LYS A 464 -20.14 -12.55 25.78
N PHE A 465 -19.87 -13.67 25.10
CA PHE A 465 -20.76 -14.23 24.10
C PHE A 465 -21.63 -15.40 24.59
N GLN A 466 -21.70 -15.62 25.92
CA GLN A 466 -22.44 -16.76 26.47
C GLN A 466 -23.93 -16.60 26.19
N ILE A 467 -24.54 -17.61 25.58
CA ILE A 467 -25.96 -17.58 25.24
C ILE A 467 -26.78 -17.69 26.53
N LEU A 468 -27.64 -16.72 26.77
CA LEU A 468 -28.64 -16.78 27.84
C LEU A 468 -29.80 -17.65 27.37
N GLY A 469 -30.09 -18.73 28.11
CA GLY A 469 -31.13 -19.71 27.77
C GLY A 469 -32.55 -19.15 27.63
N ASP A 470 -32.82 -17.97 28.21
CA ASP A 470 -34.15 -17.34 28.17
C ASP A 470 -34.33 -16.33 27.03
N SER A 471 -33.27 -15.97 26.30
CA SER A 471 -33.31 -14.84 25.35
C SER A 471 -32.71 -15.12 23.98
N ASP A 472 -32.30 -16.37 23.68
CA ASP A 472 -31.67 -16.76 22.42
C ASP A 472 -30.66 -15.70 21.91
N THR A 473 -29.92 -15.06 22.82
CA THR A 473 -28.96 -14.00 22.50
C THR A 473 -27.78 -14.08 23.46
N SER A 474 -26.63 -13.56 23.04
CA SER A 474 -25.43 -13.58 23.87
C SER A 474 -25.44 -12.48 24.92
N LEU A 475 -24.75 -12.68 26.05
CA LEU A 475 -24.66 -11.74 27.17
C LEU A 475 -24.40 -10.28 26.76
N LEU A 476 -23.39 -10.01 25.92
CA LEU A 476 -23.12 -8.65 25.38
C LEU A 476 -24.33 -8.04 24.65
N LEU A 477 -25.02 -8.86 23.86
CA LEU A 477 -26.16 -8.44 23.03
C LEU A 477 -27.42 -8.26 23.88
N SER A 478 -27.67 -9.17 24.82
CA SER A 478 -28.77 -9.10 25.79
C SER A 478 -28.65 -7.84 26.67
N LEU A 479 -27.43 -7.41 27.02
CA LEU A 479 -27.19 -6.16 27.73
C LEU A 479 -27.63 -4.94 26.91
N LYS A 480 -27.47 -4.94 25.58
CA LYS A 480 -27.84 -3.83 24.69
C LYS A 480 -29.22 -3.99 24.03
N HIS A 481 -29.99 -4.99 24.44
CA HIS A 481 -31.25 -5.34 23.80
C HIS A 481 -32.32 -4.24 23.96
N PRO A 482 -33.19 -3.99 22.98
CA PRO A 482 -34.23 -2.96 23.07
C PRO A 482 -35.21 -3.16 24.23
N GLN A 483 -35.54 -4.41 24.57
CA GLN A 483 -36.47 -4.74 25.65
C GLN A 483 -35.79 -4.70 27.03
N PRO A 484 -36.32 -3.92 28.00
CA PRO A 484 -35.75 -3.83 29.35
C PRO A 484 -35.71 -5.15 30.13
N SER A 485 -36.66 -6.06 29.92
CA SER A 485 -36.73 -7.37 30.59
C SER A 485 -35.51 -8.25 30.27
N VAL A 486 -35.10 -8.27 28.99
CA VAL A 486 -33.91 -8.99 28.53
C VAL A 486 -32.64 -8.39 29.11
N ARG A 487 -32.58 -7.05 29.22
CA ARG A 487 -31.45 -6.36 29.88
C ARG A 487 -31.34 -6.70 31.37
N VAL A 488 -32.47 -6.82 32.08
CA VAL A 488 -32.47 -7.26 33.49
C VAL A 488 -31.93 -8.68 33.63
N SER A 489 -32.45 -9.63 32.84
CA SER A 489 -31.99 -11.02 32.84
C SER A 489 -30.49 -11.13 32.53
N ALA A 490 -29.98 -10.32 31.60
CA ALA A 490 -28.55 -10.26 31.30
C ALA A 490 -27.70 -9.77 32.48
N VAL A 491 -28.19 -8.78 33.23
CA VAL A 491 -27.49 -8.24 34.42
C VAL A 491 -27.58 -9.21 35.60
N GLU A 492 -28.68 -9.96 35.75
CA GLU A 492 -28.80 -11.03 36.74
C GLU A 492 -27.84 -12.19 36.43
N HIS A 493 -27.70 -12.56 35.15
CA HIS A 493 -26.68 -13.51 34.73
C HIS A 493 -25.24 -13.01 34.99
N LEU A 494 -24.96 -11.71 34.80
CA LEU A 494 -23.69 -11.12 35.23
C LEU A 494 -23.47 -11.29 36.74
N MET A 495 -24.51 -11.10 37.55
CA MET A 495 -24.44 -11.34 39.00
C MET A 495 -24.10 -12.81 39.31
N ASP A 496 -24.71 -13.76 38.62
CA ASP A 496 -24.44 -15.19 38.82
C ASP A 496 -23.01 -15.57 38.44
N ILE A 497 -22.47 -14.98 37.37
CA ILE A 497 -21.08 -15.19 36.93
C ILE A 497 -20.08 -14.60 37.95
N VAL A 498 -20.38 -13.42 38.47
CA VAL A 498 -19.58 -12.76 39.52
C VAL A 498 -19.65 -13.56 40.82
N THR A 499 -20.83 -13.93 41.30
CA THR A 499 -20.98 -14.66 42.58
C THR A 499 -20.43 -16.09 42.53
N SER A 500 -20.44 -16.75 41.36
CA SER A 500 -19.86 -18.09 41.16
C SER A 500 -18.33 -18.12 41.06
N GLY A 501 -17.66 -16.96 41.10
CA GLY A 501 -16.20 -16.88 41.11
C GLY A 501 -15.55 -17.06 39.73
N GLN A 502 -16.34 -17.06 38.65
CA GLN A 502 -15.86 -17.20 37.27
C GLN A 502 -15.28 -15.91 36.68
N HIS A 503 -14.95 -14.90 37.51
CA HIS A 503 -14.41 -13.59 37.09
C HIS A 503 -13.19 -13.64 36.14
N GLN A 504 -12.46 -14.75 36.09
CA GLN A 504 -11.31 -14.92 35.18
C GLN A 504 -11.72 -15.14 33.71
N SER A 505 -12.98 -15.51 33.43
CA SER A 505 -13.46 -15.70 32.06
C SER A 505 -13.86 -14.39 31.39
N LEU A 506 -14.23 -13.36 32.15
CA LEU A 506 -14.67 -12.06 31.65
C LEU A 506 -13.53 -11.02 31.71
N ASP A 507 -13.37 -10.28 30.63
CA ASP A 507 -12.50 -9.10 30.57
C ASP A 507 -12.96 -8.04 31.58
N GLN A 508 -12.05 -7.57 32.44
CA GLN A 508 -12.34 -6.56 33.47
C GLN A 508 -12.85 -5.24 32.86
N GLY A 509 -12.35 -4.88 31.68
CA GLY A 509 -12.84 -3.71 30.94
C GLY A 509 -14.30 -3.86 30.52
N PHE A 510 -14.68 -5.04 30.03
CA PHE A 510 -16.07 -5.34 29.66
C PHE A 510 -17.00 -5.33 30.87
N LEU A 511 -16.58 -5.91 32.01
CA LEU A 511 -17.40 -5.91 33.22
C LEU A 511 -17.66 -4.48 33.71
N LYS A 512 -16.63 -3.63 33.68
CA LYS A 512 -16.74 -2.20 34.00
C LYS A 512 -17.70 -1.48 33.05
N ASP A 513 -17.49 -1.62 31.74
CA ASP A 513 -18.30 -0.94 30.74
C ASP A 513 -19.76 -1.42 30.76
N ALA A 514 -19.99 -2.73 30.91
CA ALA A 514 -21.33 -3.31 31.03
C ALA A 514 -22.10 -2.73 32.23
N VAL A 515 -21.46 -2.64 33.40
CA VAL A 515 -22.09 -2.08 34.60
C VAL A 515 -22.30 -0.57 34.45
N VAL A 516 -21.30 0.18 33.99
CA VAL A 516 -21.40 1.65 33.82
C VAL A 516 -22.44 2.06 32.77
N GLU A 517 -22.52 1.35 31.64
CA GLU A 517 -23.49 1.62 30.58
C GLU A 517 -24.92 1.30 31.06
N ARG A 518 -25.11 0.24 31.84
CA ARG A 518 -26.43 -0.13 32.40
C ARG A 518 -26.85 0.73 33.59
N LEU A 519 -25.93 1.33 34.33
CA LEU A 519 -26.25 2.39 35.31
C LEU A 519 -26.78 3.66 34.62
N LYS A 520 -26.44 3.86 33.34
CA LYS A 520 -26.96 4.94 32.50
C LYS A 520 -28.25 4.56 31.75
N ASP A 521 -28.90 3.44 32.05
CA ASP A 521 -30.15 3.05 31.41
C ASP A 521 -31.35 3.94 31.81
N ASP A 522 -32.40 3.95 31.00
CA ASP A 522 -33.65 4.70 31.24
C ASP A 522 -34.67 3.88 32.06
N ALA A 523 -34.48 2.57 32.16
CA ALA A 523 -35.38 1.69 32.91
C ALA A 523 -34.89 1.49 34.37
N PRO A 524 -35.71 1.84 35.40
CA PRO A 524 -35.29 1.74 36.80
C PRO A 524 -35.01 0.29 37.24
N ALA A 525 -35.70 -0.70 36.64
CA ALA A 525 -35.47 -2.11 36.92
C ALA A 525 -34.05 -2.57 36.51
N VAL A 526 -33.57 -2.13 35.34
CA VAL A 526 -32.23 -2.45 34.83
C VAL A 526 -31.16 -1.82 35.71
N VAL A 527 -31.34 -0.55 36.08
CA VAL A 527 -30.43 0.17 36.98
C VAL A 527 -30.38 -0.49 38.36
N SER A 528 -31.52 -0.94 38.90
CA SER A 528 -31.56 -1.63 40.20
C SER A 528 -30.77 -2.94 40.21
N ALA A 529 -30.86 -3.72 39.12
CA ALA A 529 -30.06 -4.92 38.94
C ALA A 529 -28.56 -4.58 38.80
N ALA A 530 -28.22 -3.53 38.05
CA ALA A 530 -26.85 -3.08 37.85
C ALA A 530 -26.18 -2.57 39.15
N LEU A 531 -26.93 -1.91 40.03
CA LEU A 531 -26.45 -1.49 41.35
C LEU A 531 -26.10 -2.67 42.25
N ARG A 532 -26.86 -3.77 42.17
CA ARG A 532 -26.52 -5.00 42.91
C ARG A 532 -25.21 -5.58 42.39
N VAL A 533 -25.03 -5.67 41.07
CA VAL A 533 -23.77 -6.17 40.48
C VAL A 533 -22.61 -5.27 40.87
N LEU A 534 -22.81 -3.95 40.87
CA LEU A 534 -21.81 -2.99 41.33
C LEU A 534 -21.38 -3.28 42.77
N GLU A 535 -22.32 -3.58 43.68
CA GLU A 535 -22.02 -3.92 45.09
C GLU A 535 -21.06 -5.12 45.23
N ALA A 536 -21.22 -6.12 44.36
CA ALA A 536 -20.41 -7.32 44.33
C ALA A 536 -19.02 -7.11 43.69
N VAL A 537 -18.88 -6.12 42.80
CA VAL A 537 -17.66 -5.86 42.00
C VAL A 537 -16.90 -4.62 42.50
N LEU A 538 -17.35 -4.00 43.61
CA LEU A 538 -16.73 -2.81 44.23
C LEU A 538 -15.22 -2.93 44.49
N ASP A 539 -14.70 -4.15 44.73
CA ASP A 539 -13.29 -4.40 44.99
C ASP A 539 -12.42 -4.48 43.71
N VAL A 540 -13.04 -4.58 42.53
CA VAL A 540 -12.37 -4.73 41.22
C VAL A 540 -12.34 -3.40 40.44
N LEU A 541 -13.22 -2.46 40.77
CA LEU A 541 -13.40 -1.20 40.06
C LEU A 541 -12.68 -0.03 40.75
N GLU A 542 -12.23 0.96 39.97
CA GLU A 542 -11.64 2.18 40.53
C GLU A 542 -12.71 3.02 41.26
N PRO A 543 -12.44 3.47 42.49
CA PRO A 543 -13.43 4.16 43.32
C PRO A 543 -13.87 5.51 42.73
N GLU A 544 -13.02 6.21 41.97
CA GLU A 544 -13.34 7.49 41.32
C GLU A 544 -14.47 7.36 40.29
N ASP A 545 -14.35 6.35 39.42
CA ASP A 545 -15.30 6.11 38.34
C ASP A 545 -16.66 5.67 38.89
N VAL A 546 -16.67 4.83 39.93
CA VAL A 546 -17.89 4.38 40.61
C VAL A 546 -18.62 5.57 41.24
N VAL A 547 -17.89 6.44 41.96
CA VAL A 547 -18.46 7.63 42.58
C VAL A 547 -19.00 8.60 41.53
N SER A 548 -18.28 8.83 40.43
CA SER A 548 -18.73 9.71 39.34
C SER A 548 -20.03 9.19 38.69
N CYS A 549 -20.13 7.87 38.48
CA CYS A 549 -21.31 7.22 37.93
C CYS A 549 -22.52 7.35 38.85
N LEU A 550 -22.35 7.06 40.15
CA LEU A 550 -23.41 7.18 41.15
C LEU A 550 -23.89 8.64 41.32
N LEU A 551 -22.96 9.60 41.28
CA LEU A 551 -23.32 11.03 41.28
C LEU A 551 -24.07 11.44 40.01
N SER A 552 -23.68 10.92 38.84
CA SER A 552 -24.40 11.20 37.59
C SER A 552 -25.84 10.67 37.62
N LEU A 553 -26.04 9.52 38.26
CA LEU A 553 -27.33 8.89 38.44
C LEU A 553 -28.25 9.72 39.35
N LEU A 554 -27.72 10.23 40.46
CA LEU A 554 -28.43 11.10 41.40
C LEU A 554 -28.84 12.45 40.78
N HIS A 555 -28.06 12.98 39.84
CA HIS A 555 -28.39 14.22 39.13
C HIS A 555 -29.39 14.01 37.99
N ARG A 556 -29.39 12.84 37.35
CA ARG A 556 -30.20 12.58 36.14
C ARG A 556 -31.60 12.04 36.45
N ALA A 557 -31.76 11.24 37.50
CA ALA A 557 -33.02 10.56 37.77
C ALA A 557 -34.12 11.54 38.23
N ASP A 558 -35.27 11.50 37.56
CA ASP A 558 -36.47 12.19 38.02
C ASP A 558 -36.99 11.54 39.31
N PRO A 559 -37.33 12.34 40.34
CA PRO A 559 -37.77 11.84 41.64
C PRO A 559 -39.24 11.37 41.59
N SER A 560 -39.54 10.45 40.69
CA SER A 560 -40.81 9.71 40.66
C SER A 560 -40.73 8.51 41.60
N GLU A 561 -41.88 8.02 42.10
CA GLU A 561 -41.96 6.90 43.06
C GLU A 561 -41.22 5.63 42.58
N ARG A 562 -41.07 5.46 41.26
CA ARG A 562 -40.38 4.31 40.64
C ARG A 562 -38.85 4.35 40.77
N TRP A 563 -38.25 5.54 40.89
CA TRP A 563 -36.81 5.75 40.98
C TRP A 563 -36.32 5.90 42.43
N LEU A 564 -37.22 6.18 43.38
CA LEU A 564 -36.91 6.29 44.80
C LEU A 564 -36.13 5.07 45.38
N PRO A 565 -36.50 3.80 45.11
CA PRO A 565 -35.75 2.64 45.61
C PRO A 565 -34.33 2.56 45.00
N VAL A 566 -34.19 2.90 43.72
CA VAL A 566 -32.91 2.90 43.01
C VAL A 566 -31.96 3.97 43.56
N LEU A 567 -32.49 5.16 43.83
CA LEU A 567 -31.72 6.28 44.38
C LEU A 567 -31.31 6.03 45.83
N THR A 568 -32.17 5.38 46.62
CA THR A 568 -31.86 4.97 47.99
C THR A 568 -30.72 3.97 48.02
N GLU A 569 -30.72 3.02 47.08
CA GLU A 569 -29.68 2.00 46.92
C GLU A 569 -28.35 2.61 46.46
N ALA A 570 -28.38 3.56 45.51
CA ALA A 570 -27.19 4.31 45.08
C ALA A 570 -26.55 5.10 46.23
N VAL A 571 -27.35 5.71 47.11
CA VAL A 571 -26.86 6.41 48.31
C VAL A 571 -26.30 5.46 49.36
N ARG A 572 -26.88 4.26 49.49
CA ARG A 572 -26.35 3.20 50.35
C ARG A 572 -24.98 2.74 49.87
N LEU A 573 -24.81 2.53 48.56
CA LEU A 573 -23.54 2.12 47.95
C LEU A 573 -22.48 3.23 48.01
N LEU A 574 -22.88 4.49 47.83
CA LEU A 574 -22.02 5.64 48.17
C LEU A 574 -21.64 5.66 49.65
N SER A 575 -22.32 4.95 50.55
CA SER A 575 -21.96 4.92 51.96
C SER A 575 -21.09 3.69 52.32
N ASP A 576 -20.70 2.87 51.34
CA ASP A 576 -19.89 1.67 51.56
C ASP A 576 -18.45 2.04 51.95
N PRO A 577 -17.91 1.49 53.06
CA PRO A 577 -16.57 1.79 53.55
C PRO A 577 -15.44 1.40 52.58
N ARG A 578 -15.70 0.59 51.55
CA ARG A 578 -14.70 0.18 50.55
C ARG A 578 -14.27 1.32 49.61
N LEU A 579 -15.15 2.28 49.34
CA LEU A 579 -14.89 3.41 48.42
C LEU A 579 -14.03 4.54 49.04
N GLY A 580 -13.95 4.60 50.37
CA GLY A 580 -13.33 5.72 51.10
C GLY A 580 -11.95 5.44 51.73
N LYS A 581 -11.32 4.29 51.46
CA LYS A 581 -10.10 3.86 52.17
C LYS A 581 -8.81 4.55 51.74
N SER A 582 -8.77 5.25 50.60
CA SER A 582 -7.49 5.64 49.98
C SER A 582 -7.32 7.12 49.62
N ASP A 583 -8.38 7.94 49.52
CA ASP A 583 -8.24 9.32 49.03
C ASP A 583 -9.10 10.37 49.74
N ALA A 584 -8.46 11.28 50.48
CA ALA A 584 -9.13 12.35 51.23
C ALA A 584 -9.72 13.43 50.30
N GLU A 585 -9.16 13.62 49.11
CA GLU A 585 -9.66 14.58 48.12
C GLU A 585 -10.97 14.11 47.48
N LEU A 586 -11.11 12.81 47.20
CA LEU A 586 -12.34 12.22 46.67
C LEU A 586 -13.51 12.30 47.66
N VAL A 587 -13.25 12.04 48.95
CA VAL A 587 -14.24 12.18 50.03
C VAL A 587 -14.77 13.62 50.09
N GLN A 588 -13.87 14.60 50.01
CA GLN A 588 -14.24 16.02 50.03
C GLN A 588 -14.97 16.45 48.76
N GLY A 589 -14.45 16.10 47.57
CA GLY A 589 -15.06 16.44 46.28
C GLY A 589 -16.46 15.83 46.09
N THR A 590 -16.67 14.62 46.60
CA THR A 590 -17.98 13.94 46.60
C THR A 590 -18.94 14.62 47.57
N GLY A 591 -18.48 14.99 48.77
CA GLY A 591 -19.27 15.77 49.73
C GLY A 591 -19.79 17.08 49.15
N TRP A 592 -18.93 17.84 48.46
CA TRP A 592 -19.32 19.09 47.79
C TRP A 592 -20.41 18.88 46.72
N ARG A 593 -20.35 17.79 45.96
CA ARG A 593 -21.33 17.46 44.91
C ARG A 593 -22.66 16.93 45.46
N LEU A 594 -22.67 16.39 46.69
CA LEU A 594 -23.89 15.91 47.36
C LEU A 594 -24.64 17.03 48.12
N LEU A 595 -23.98 18.12 48.51
CA LEU A 595 -24.59 19.24 49.24
C LEU A 595 -25.82 19.86 48.55
N PRO A 596 -25.83 20.09 47.22
CA PRO A 596 -27.01 20.64 46.54
C PRO A 596 -28.24 19.71 46.60
N LEU A 597 -28.04 18.39 46.72
CA LEU A 597 -29.11 17.39 46.73
C LEU A 597 -29.83 17.29 48.10
N LEU A 598 -29.26 17.87 49.16
CA LEU A 598 -29.86 17.97 50.49
C LEU A 598 -30.96 19.05 50.61
N VAL A 599 -31.09 19.93 49.61
CA VAL A 599 -32.08 21.02 49.64
C VAL A 599 -33.50 20.45 49.41
N ALA A 600 -34.34 20.54 50.44
CA ALA A 600 -35.70 19.98 50.47
C ALA A 600 -36.58 20.47 49.32
N THR A 601 -36.89 19.58 48.39
CA THR A 601 -37.98 19.71 47.43
C THR A 601 -38.91 18.50 47.62
N SER A 602 -40.21 18.76 47.64
CA SER A 602 -41.26 17.85 48.13
C SER A 602 -41.67 16.76 47.13
N PRO A 603 -40.69 16.00 46.59
CA PRO A 603 -40.81 14.54 46.51
C PRO A 603 -39.56 13.77 47.02
N ARG A 604 -38.56 14.44 47.62
CA ARG A 604 -37.23 13.86 47.92
C ARG A 604 -36.93 13.59 49.41
N LEU A 605 -37.92 13.67 50.30
CA LEU A 605 -37.70 13.62 51.76
C LEU A 605 -36.99 12.35 52.24
N ASP A 606 -37.34 11.17 51.70
CA ASP A 606 -36.72 9.92 52.13
C ASP A 606 -35.31 9.74 51.56
N LEU A 607 -35.07 10.20 50.32
CA LEU A 607 -33.73 10.25 49.74
C LEU A 607 -32.81 11.21 50.53
N GLN A 608 -33.33 12.34 50.98
CA GLN A 608 -32.59 13.33 51.79
C GLN A 608 -32.24 12.81 53.17
N ARG A 609 -33.13 12.03 53.78
CA ARG A 609 -32.83 11.32 55.04
C ARG A 609 -31.73 10.28 54.86
N CYS A 610 -31.69 9.56 53.73
CA CYS A 610 -30.62 8.63 53.41
C CYS A 610 -29.29 9.34 53.11
N LEU A 611 -29.33 10.44 52.35
CA LEU A 611 -28.14 11.27 52.06
C LEU A 611 -27.53 11.85 53.34
N ALA A 612 -28.36 12.38 54.24
CA ALA A 612 -27.90 12.91 55.53
C ALA A 612 -27.23 11.87 56.44
N ARG A 613 -27.47 10.57 56.21
CA ARG A 613 -26.86 9.45 56.95
C ARG A 613 -25.62 8.88 56.25
N SER A 614 -25.24 9.38 55.08
CA SER A 614 -24.10 8.85 54.33
C SER A 614 -22.75 9.16 54.99
N ALA A 615 -21.81 8.22 54.90
CA ALA A 615 -20.49 8.33 55.54
C ALA A 615 -19.65 9.51 54.99
N PHE A 616 -19.76 9.81 53.69
CA PHE A 616 -19.07 10.92 53.05
C PHE A 616 -19.51 12.29 53.58
N LEU A 617 -20.80 12.48 53.88
CA LEU A 617 -21.30 13.70 54.49
C LEU A 617 -20.93 13.78 55.98
N HIS A 618 -20.82 12.67 56.71
CA HIS A 618 -20.33 12.70 58.09
C HIS A 618 -18.85 13.14 58.22
N GLN A 619 -18.03 12.88 57.20
CA GLN A 619 -16.61 13.23 57.19
C GLN A 619 -16.32 14.62 56.60
N HIS A 620 -17.32 15.27 55.97
CA HIS A 620 -17.14 16.56 55.33
C HIS A 620 -17.15 17.73 56.35
N PRO A 621 -16.26 18.74 56.24
CA PRO A 621 -16.10 19.83 57.22
C PRO A 621 -17.37 20.61 57.53
N LEU A 622 -18.28 20.75 56.56
CA LEU A 622 -19.54 21.52 56.70
C LEU A 622 -20.68 20.77 57.40
N THR A 623 -20.56 19.45 57.57
CA THR A 623 -21.62 18.55 58.05
C THR A 623 -21.17 17.72 59.27
N LEU A 624 -19.93 17.93 59.72
CA LEU A 624 -19.36 17.45 60.98
C LEU A 624 -20.23 17.93 62.17
N GLY A 625 -21.11 17.04 62.63
CA GLY A 625 -22.06 17.31 63.74
C GLY A 625 -23.50 16.87 63.49
N TRP A 626 -23.85 16.39 62.29
CA TRP A 626 -25.21 15.95 61.93
C TRP A 626 -25.63 14.55 62.44
N ALA A 627 -25.00 14.02 63.51
CA ALA A 627 -25.33 12.71 64.10
C ALA A 627 -26.84 12.55 64.46
N PRO A 628 -27.38 11.32 64.52
CA PRO A 628 -28.79 11.01 64.27
C PRO A 628 -29.69 11.52 65.40
N GLY A 629 -30.19 12.74 65.25
CA GLY A 629 -31.03 13.40 66.25
C GLY A 629 -32.19 14.20 65.67
N SER A 630 -32.54 14.00 64.40
CA SER A 630 -33.59 14.78 63.73
C SER A 630 -35.00 14.19 63.86
N ASP A 631 -35.34 13.59 65.01
CA ASP A 631 -36.73 13.29 65.39
C ASP A 631 -37.34 14.36 66.31
N ARG A 632 -36.61 15.43 66.62
CA ARG A 632 -37.13 16.53 67.43
C ARG A 632 -36.88 17.87 66.76
N ARG A 633 -37.76 18.26 65.83
CA ARG A 633 -38.10 19.67 65.50
C ARG A 633 -39.16 19.73 64.39
N VAL A 634 -40.33 19.16 64.64
CA VAL A 634 -41.57 19.57 63.97
C VAL A 634 -42.64 19.74 65.04
N SER A 635 -42.44 20.70 65.93
CA SER A 635 -43.49 21.13 66.87
C SER A 635 -43.26 22.55 67.37
N SER A 636 -43.02 23.49 66.46
CA SER A 636 -43.32 24.91 66.68
C SER A 636 -43.11 25.69 65.40
N HIS A 637 -44.17 25.93 64.65
CA HIS A 637 -44.63 27.28 64.34
C HIS A 637 -46.02 27.17 63.69
N LYS A 638 -46.99 27.77 64.37
CA LYS A 638 -48.29 28.17 63.81
C LYS A 638 -48.10 29.30 62.82
#